data_AF-A0A949EDY3-F1
#
_entry.id   AF-A0A949EDY3-F1
#
_cell.length_a   1.000
_cell.length_b   1.000
_cell.length_c   1.000
_cell.angle_alpha   90.00
_cell.angle_beta   90.00
_cell.angle_gamma   90.00
#
_symmetry.space_group_name_H-M   'P 1'
#
loop_
_entity.id
_entity.type
_entity.pdbx_description
1 polymer ?
#
loop_
_entity_poly.entity_id
_entity_poly.type
_entity_poly.pdbx_seq_one_letter_code
_entity_poly.pdbx_strand_id
1 'polypeptide(L)'
;MSSEETKNLIGHYIDNCDGTVTDTRTGLMWMRCVMGQIWDGKSCHGEARNFTWDGANKLRHNSTFAGCDDWRLPDIDELKTLIDRSQDNQAIDNRAFPNTPRSLCWSSSPYSFDSNYAWVVNCYSGNVYNVSRNDYNSVRLVRYGQGVKSMGEVTLQPLPAKVLPWFKMPCDQALVLEIEKSSPEINTNKAFDEIMAFPAIQQLIPIAIESGQPITSFCNDHYKELCFSYNELFQILNFLIECCQIDYSSGILSQVLKLHKDQDIWRKRPQMDRMLEKIRHIVLTSSSRKKNQPLNQSSSSLHTSLDPSPENESCLFDPLSVDALPTDDPSYNSMPLVSYDESAPGSWTDLIGSSSLSVRATNVLLNNCASLEDLLSLDHTALLNFKNCGKHTVTEIIEFQNKMRAGGFPPALPLRPLAPPVADILKLPPSEESLRLLPIFSSKLLDCISVNELHEGFQVEMRLADIVLSVRAASVLHRLGYKTIGEIMFIPGATLLKEKNFGRKCFNEIQDVIKKIVIQGNNQSGSLADKLDFSSYAAMVESFTHHCLQKKSQELVSKRLCFQTEKIPTLEQLGEQLAITRERARQILKKGYATLKIKTNIDLLKGFRESIDTVVTIGGGIITLGGLSTALQEKYGWLSPPNPPALGQLLSLLKPNQLFAGAEDLVMVECECLTCEKPFEKLLSLDFEEHESFHIRVASSNLAKHCQENCVVKPVQTFHQAYIERLIRRTNGKYVIHNDLIMPRDTWLPRYGVKLEDIIIHVLERNGKPMHFSEITPIIQKENITHSDISDHNVHAALMRFDTVEITNRGTYGLKSWGMGGYRSVSTAIEELLDASDRPLRRAEINQQLGLEFSEFNISASLGTATRFVSVGEGFYDRPERWRQRTYQSLIEQLPKPLAEFARYLVGNNNYSYKFVLALVFVRGMDENGSFYLPTLKERFFSFYLSRKKRGLIVEIDSSIISRIGEIEDSVIKNTAADKPMTSFLSSPFFVQNGSAIFLQGDLVSLLSDLSIRNLFIVIMLKKIDDYFAELTPAVFHGVITGKTEPVFVSGDDDNTASSSITIKKKDRGKIRL
;
A
#
# COMPACT_ATOMS: atom_id res chain seq x y z
N MET A 1 19.69 -12.76 8.57
CA MET A 1 18.79 -12.15 7.59
C MET A 1 19.27 -12.54 6.21
N SER A 2 18.54 -13.39 5.50
CA SER A 2 18.99 -14.03 4.26
C SER A 2 19.18 -13.05 3.10
N SER A 3 19.75 -13.55 1.99
CA SER A 3 19.88 -12.80 0.74
C SER A 3 18.55 -12.53 0.03
N GLU A 4 17.48 -13.26 0.37
CA GLU A 4 16.14 -13.03 -0.16
C GLU A 4 15.36 -12.03 0.71
N GLU A 5 15.45 -12.11 2.04
CA GLU A 5 14.83 -11.14 2.98
C GLU A 5 15.31 -9.69 2.71
N THR A 6 16.53 -9.52 2.20
CA THR A 6 17.09 -8.20 1.85
C THR A 6 16.70 -7.66 0.47
N LYS A 7 16.09 -8.47 -0.43
CA LYS A 7 15.43 -7.94 -1.64
C LYS A 7 14.03 -7.39 -1.35
N ASN A 8 13.47 -7.82 -0.22
CA ASN A 8 12.11 -7.57 0.20
C ASN A 8 12.02 -6.56 1.36
N LEU A 9 13.13 -5.93 1.74
CA LEU A 9 13.18 -5.07 2.92
C LEU A 9 12.64 -3.66 2.63
N ILE A 10 11.56 -3.30 3.31
CA ILE A 10 10.89 -2.01 3.26
C ILE A 10 11.07 -1.33 4.61
N GLY A 11 12.15 -0.55 4.77
CA GLY A 11 12.51 0.01 6.07
C GLY A 11 12.92 -1.09 7.06
N HIS A 12 12.08 -1.35 8.07
CA HIS A 12 12.24 -2.44 9.03
C HIS A 12 11.24 -3.60 8.82
N TYR A 13 10.56 -3.64 7.68
CA TYR A 13 9.62 -4.70 7.32
C TYR A 13 10.21 -5.60 6.23
N ILE A 14 10.11 -6.93 6.37
CA ILE A 14 10.35 -7.89 5.28
C ILE A 14 9.03 -8.12 4.56
N ASP A 15 8.96 -7.86 3.26
CA ASP A 15 7.85 -8.26 2.39
C ASP A 15 7.87 -9.78 2.19
N ASN A 16 6.76 -10.46 2.48
CA ASN A 16 6.64 -11.91 2.30
C ASN A 16 6.12 -12.26 0.88
N CYS A 17 5.87 -11.25 0.03
CA CYS A 17 5.34 -11.34 -1.34
C CYS A 17 3.91 -11.92 -1.49
N ASP A 18 3.26 -12.28 -0.38
CA ASP A 18 1.93 -12.91 -0.30
C ASP A 18 0.80 -11.92 0.10
N GLY A 19 1.14 -10.66 0.39
CA GLY A 19 0.22 -9.67 0.96
C GLY A 19 0.41 -9.41 2.47
N THR A 20 1.44 -10.01 3.07
CA THR A 20 1.89 -9.77 4.46
C THR A 20 3.29 -9.15 4.50
N VAL A 21 3.64 -8.56 5.66
CA VAL A 21 5.00 -8.09 5.98
C VAL A 21 5.39 -8.54 7.39
N THR A 22 6.66 -8.87 7.60
CA THR A 22 7.22 -9.23 8.91
C THR A 22 8.05 -8.07 9.47
N ASP A 23 7.64 -7.51 10.59
CA ASP A 23 8.37 -6.45 11.32
C ASP A 23 9.60 -7.06 12.01
N THR A 24 10.80 -6.62 11.62
CA THR A 24 12.07 -7.17 12.14
C THR A 24 12.41 -6.68 13.55
N ARG A 25 11.73 -5.65 14.07
CA ARG A 25 11.91 -5.15 15.44
C ARG A 25 11.07 -5.92 16.46
N THR A 26 9.89 -6.40 16.07
CA THR A 26 8.96 -7.12 16.96
C THR A 26 8.88 -8.62 16.69
N GLY A 27 9.28 -9.08 15.50
CA GLY A 27 9.05 -10.46 15.04
C GLY A 27 7.58 -10.73 14.67
N LEU A 28 6.73 -9.71 14.62
CA LEU A 28 5.31 -9.83 14.29
C LEU A 28 5.10 -9.77 12.77
N MET A 29 4.18 -10.59 12.28
CA MET A 29 3.77 -10.59 10.87
C MET A 29 2.39 -9.92 10.74
N TRP A 30 2.25 -9.01 9.79
CA TRP A 30 1.13 -8.10 9.62
C TRP A 30 0.50 -8.23 8.24
N MET A 31 -0.83 -8.08 8.15
CA MET A 31 -1.50 -7.90 6.85
C MET A 31 -1.20 -6.50 6.27
N ARG A 32 -0.80 -6.42 4.99
CA ARG A 32 -0.43 -5.14 4.35
C ARG A 32 -1.62 -4.23 4.07
N CYS A 33 -2.77 -4.82 3.76
CA CYS A 33 -4.04 -4.11 3.60
C CYS A 33 -4.83 -4.10 4.92
N VAL A 34 -5.68 -3.09 5.11
CA VAL A 34 -6.67 -3.14 6.19
C VAL A 34 -7.86 -4.01 5.76
N MET A 35 -8.59 -4.54 6.73
CA MET A 35 -9.76 -5.40 6.50
C MET A 35 -10.75 -4.74 5.51
N GLY A 36 -11.19 -5.50 4.51
CA GLY A 36 -12.08 -5.03 3.43
C GLY A 36 -11.37 -4.60 2.14
N GLN A 37 -10.09 -4.23 2.20
CA GLN A 37 -9.26 -4.02 1.01
C GLN A 37 -8.68 -5.34 0.49
N ILE A 38 -8.34 -5.36 -0.80
CA ILE A 38 -7.77 -6.50 -1.53
C ILE A 38 -6.35 -6.14 -2.00
N TRP A 39 -5.41 -7.08 -1.85
CA TRP A 39 -4.04 -6.97 -2.37
C TRP A 39 -3.99 -7.42 -3.84
N ASP A 40 -3.46 -6.59 -4.74
CA ASP A 40 -3.31 -6.92 -6.18
C ASP A 40 -1.92 -7.47 -6.56
N GLY A 41 -1.05 -7.68 -5.57
CA GLY A 41 0.37 -7.97 -5.77
C GLY A 41 1.29 -6.75 -5.72
N LYS A 42 0.75 -5.52 -5.63
CA LYS A 42 1.53 -4.27 -5.57
C LYS A 42 0.96 -3.21 -4.61
N SER A 43 -0.36 -3.18 -4.43
CA SER A 43 -1.06 -2.19 -3.64
C SER A 43 -2.39 -2.72 -3.08
N CYS A 44 -2.98 -1.94 -2.17
CA CYS A 44 -4.27 -2.25 -1.57
C CYS A 44 -5.39 -1.49 -2.28
N HIS A 45 -6.39 -2.22 -2.77
CA HIS A 45 -7.50 -1.70 -3.55
C HIS A 45 -8.85 -1.98 -2.88
N GLY A 46 -9.85 -1.12 -3.15
CA GLY A 46 -11.16 -1.18 -2.50
C GLY A 46 -11.27 -0.26 -1.27
N GLU A 47 -12.42 -0.34 -0.62
CA GLU A 47 -12.75 0.46 0.57
C GLU A 47 -12.48 -0.36 1.84
N ALA A 48 -11.98 0.30 2.88
CA ALA A 48 -11.82 -0.33 4.19
C ALA A 48 -13.19 -0.66 4.80
N ARG A 49 -13.30 -1.85 5.40
CA ARG A 49 -14.47 -2.28 6.15
C ARG A 49 -14.24 -1.95 7.62
N ASN A 50 -15.14 -1.16 8.19
CA ASN A 50 -15.10 -0.79 9.60
C ASN A 50 -15.90 -1.79 10.45
N PHE A 51 -15.46 -1.98 11.70
CA PHE A 51 -16.03 -2.92 12.67
C PHE A 51 -16.23 -2.24 14.02
N THR A 52 -17.18 -2.73 14.82
CA THR A 52 -17.23 -2.49 16.27
C THR A 52 -16.09 -3.26 16.95
N TRP A 53 -15.70 -2.88 18.16
CA TRP A 53 -14.59 -3.52 18.88
C TRP A 53 -14.83 -5.01 19.17
N ASP A 54 -16.04 -5.35 19.64
CA ASP A 54 -16.45 -6.75 19.85
C ASP A 54 -16.61 -7.53 18.53
N GLY A 55 -16.78 -6.84 17.41
CA GLY A 55 -16.70 -7.42 16.07
C GLY A 55 -15.26 -7.67 15.65
N ALA A 56 -14.36 -6.71 15.89
CA ALA A 56 -12.94 -6.79 15.57
C ALA A 56 -12.24 -7.92 16.35
N ASN A 57 -12.53 -8.06 17.65
CA ASN A 57 -12.02 -9.18 18.47
C ASN A 57 -12.54 -10.57 18.05
N LYS A 58 -13.60 -10.63 17.24
CA LYS A 58 -14.14 -11.89 16.68
C LYS A 58 -13.62 -12.20 15.28
N LEU A 59 -12.73 -11.37 14.72
CA LEU A 59 -12.07 -11.61 13.44
C LEU A 59 -10.95 -12.66 13.57
N ARG A 60 -11.35 -13.92 13.74
CA ARG A 60 -10.59 -15.04 13.16
C ARG A 60 -11.01 -15.17 11.70
N HIS A 61 -10.06 -15.35 10.80
CA HIS A 61 -10.36 -15.38 9.37
C HIS A 61 -10.91 -16.76 8.97
N ASN A 62 -12.16 -16.83 8.48
CA ASN A 62 -12.78 -18.04 7.89
C ASN A 62 -12.15 -18.42 6.51
N SER A 63 -10.88 -18.08 6.30
CA SER A 63 -10.15 -18.23 5.04
C SER A 63 -8.66 -18.10 5.35
N THR A 64 -7.84 -19.11 5.03
CA THR A 64 -6.39 -19.06 5.23
C THR A 64 -5.77 -17.92 4.41
N PHE A 65 -5.40 -16.82 5.06
CA PHE A 65 -4.73 -15.68 4.41
C PHE A 65 -3.21 -15.89 4.46
N ALA A 66 -2.54 -15.79 3.32
CA ALA A 66 -1.13 -16.17 3.16
C ALA A 66 -0.83 -17.60 3.71
N GLY A 67 -1.78 -18.53 3.53
CA GLY A 67 -1.68 -19.89 4.05
C GLY A 67 -1.79 -20.03 5.58
N CYS A 68 -2.18 -18.96 6.30
CA CYS A 68 -2.20 -18.90 7.76
C CYS A 68 -3.60 -18.56 8.30
N ASP A 69 -3.95 -19.09 9.47
CA ASP A 69 -5.28 -19.06 10.11
C ASP A 69 -5.29 -18.43 11.52
N ASP A 70 -4.12 -18.26 12.14
CA ASP A 70 -3.86 -17.75 13.49
C ASP A 70 -3.85 -16.21 13.61
N TRP A 71 -4.41 -15.51 12.63
CA TRP A 71 -4.52 -14.05 12.60
C TRP A 71 -5.39 -13.51 13.75
N ARG A 72 -4.91 -12.45 14.42
CA ARG A 72 -5.60 -11.77 15.54
C ARG A 72 -5.54 -10.25 15.44
N LEU A 73 -6.34 -9.58 16.28
CA LEU A 73 -6.25 -8.13 16.50
C LEU A 73 -4.97 -7.82 17.32
N PRO A 74 -4.18 -6.80 16.95
CA PRO A 74 -3.01 -6.36 17.73
C PRO A 74 -3.43 -5.69 19.03
N ASP A 75 -2.59 -5.72 20.06
CA ASP A 75 -2.76 -4.85 21.23
C ASP A 75 -2.33 -3.39 20.93
N ILE A 76 -2.52 -2.49 21.90
CA ILE A 76 -2.26 -1.05 21.72
C ILE A 76 -0.77 -0.69 21.66
N ASP A 77 0.12 -1.54 22.16
CA ASP A 77 1.57 -1.33 22.12
C ASP A 77 2.17 -1.97 20.87
N GLU A 78 1.66 -3.13 20.42
CA GLU A 78 1.89 -3.67 19.08
C GLU A 78 1.45 -2.69 17.98
N LEU A 79 0.24 -2.13 18.08
CA LEU A 79 -0.27 -1.20 17.06
C LEU A 79 0.49 0.15 17.05
N LYS A 80 1.18 0.51 18.14
CA LYS A 80 2.12 1.65 18.17
C LYS A 80 3.43 1.36 17.44
N THR A 81 3.87 0.10 17.26
CA THR A 81 5.16 -0.16 16.59
C THR A 81 5.13 0.18 15.10
N LEU A 82 3.94 0.22 14.50
CA LEU A 82 3.73 0.70 13.14
C LEU A 82 3.90 2.22 12.98
N ILE A 83 4.00 2.98 14.09
CA ILE A 83 4.02 4.44 14.07
C ILE A 83 5.44 5.00 13.93
N ASP A 84 5.70 5.64 12.79
CA ASP A 84 6.91 6.41 12.50
C ASP A 84 6.56 7.90 12.38
N ARG A 85 7.05 8.71 13.32
CA ARG A 85 6.82 10.17 13.36
C ARG A 85 7.93 10.98 12.67
N SER A 86 8.85 10.34 11.96
CA SER A 86 9.89 11.01 11.16
C SER A 86 9.46 11.37 9.74
N GLN A 87 8.26 10.92 9.30
CA GLN A 87 7.76 11.12 7.94
C GLN A 87 6.76 12.30 7.88
N ASP A 88 7.09 13.34 7.10
CA ASP A 88 6.43 14.67 7.10
C ASP A 88 4.91 14.71 6.82
N ASN A 89 4.27 13.60 6.42
CA ASN A 89 2.86 13.61 6.00
C ASN A 89 2.03 12.35 6.32
N GLN A 90 2.59 11.27 6.86
CA GLN A 90 1.85 10.05 7.20
C GLN A 90 2.61 9.21 8.23
N ALA A 91 1.96 8.90 9.35
CA ALA A 91 2.59 8.26 10.51
C ALA A 91 2.79 6.73 10.40
N ILE A 92 2.46 6.12 9.26
CA ILE A 92 2.69 4.69 8.97
C ILE A 92 3.36 4.62 7.59
N ASP A 93 4.40 3.80 7.46
CA ASP A 93 5.15 3.66 6.20
C ASP A 93 4.27 3.16 5.06
N ASN A 94 3.88 4.07 4.18
CA ASN A 94 2.99 3.83 3.04
C ASN A 94 3.63 2.95 1.94
N ARG A 95 4.91 2.57 2.07
CA ARG A 95 5.55 1.55 1.22
C ARG A 95 5.24 0.15 1.74
N ALA A 96 5.28 -0.05 3.05
CA ALA A 96 4.93 -1.32 3.70
C ALA A 96 3.40 -1.52 3.69
N PHE A 97 2.65 -0.46 3.99
CA PHE A 97 1.19 -0.47 4.14
C PHE A 97 0.50 0.52 3.16
N PRO A 98 0.57 0.26 1.84
CA PRO A 98 0.07 1.19 0.83
C PRO A 98 -1.45 1.39 0.89
N ASN A 99 -1.90 2.61 0.56
CA ASN A 99 -3.31 3.02 0.58
C ASN A 99 -4.01 2.82 1.94
N THR A 100 -3.24 2.89 3.04
CA THR A 100 -3.79 2.90 4.40
C THR A 100 -4.77 4.08 4.59
N PRO A 101 -6.02 3.84 4.98
CA PRO A 101 -7.04 4.90 5.07
C PRO A 101 -6.79 5.86 6.23
N ARG A 102 -7.14 7.15 6.02
CA ARG A 102 -7.15 8.20 7.05
C ARG A 102 -8.28 7.96 8.07
N SER A 103 -8.06 7.00 8.97
CA SER A 103 -9.06 6.47 9.89
C SER A 103 -8.43 6.06 11.22
N LEU A 104 -9.27 5.82 12.22
CA LEU A 104 -8.90 5.16 13.47
C LEU A 104 -8.83 3.64 13.22
N CYS A 105 -7.85 2.99 13.86
CA CYS A 105 -7.56 1.57 13.76
C CYS A 105 -7.68 0.93 15.15
N TRP A 106 -8.47 -0.13 15.27
CA TRP A 106 -8.72 -0.84 16.53
C TRP A 106 -7.51 -1.61 17.06
N SER A 107 -7.33 -1.61 18.38
CA SER A 107 -6.54 -2.61 19.10
C SER A 107 -7.41 -3.47 20.02
N SER A 108 -6.89 -4.62 20.45
CA SER A 108 -7.53 -5.53 21.42
C SER A 108 -7.49 -5.03 22.87
N SER A 109 -6.85 -3.90 23.14
CA SER A 109 -6.67 -3.37 24.49
C SER A 109 -7.92 -2.60 24.96
N PRO A 110 -8.60 -3.04 26.04
CA PRO A 110 -9.71 -2.29 26.62
C PRO A 110 -9.21 -0.99 27.26
N TYR A 111 -10.08 0.02 27.37
CA TYR A 111 -9.78 1.20 28.18
C TYR A 111 -9.99 0.86 29.66
N SER A 112 -9.00 1.13 30.50
CA SER A 112 -8.99 0.69 31.91
C SER A 112 -9.91 1.50 32.82
N PHE A 113 -10.27 2.73 32.43
CA PHE A 113 -11.14 3.62 33.21
C PHE A 113 -12.63 3.52 32.83
N ASP A 114 -12.96 2.99 31.66
CA ASP A 114 -14.36 2.74 31.24
C ASP A 114 -14.45 1.49 30.34
N SER A 115 -15.20 0.50 30.79
CA SER A 115 -15.44 -0.77 30.08
C SER A 115 -16.28 -0.62 28.80
N ASN A 116 -16.90 0.54 28.55
CA ASN A 116 -17.59 0.85 27.30
C ASN A 116 -16.64 1.32 26.18
N TYR A 117 -15.37 1.57 26.51
CA TYR A 117 -14.35 2.11 25.62
C TYR A 117 -13.21 1.11 25.38
N ALA A 118 -12.48 1.33 24.29
CA ALA A 118 -11.26 0.63 23.95
C ALA A 118 -10.29 1.56 23.19
N TRP A 119 -9.03 1.16 23.10
CA TRP A 119 -7.99 1.98 22.48
C TRP A 119 -7.96 1.86 20.95
N VAL A 120 -7.67 2.97 20.29
CA VAL A 120 -7.43 3.07 18.85
C VAL A 120 -6.19 3.91 18.56
N VAL A 121 -5.55 3.64 17.42
CA VAL A 121 -4.51 4.49 16.84
C VAL A 121 -5.04 5.13 15.56
N ASN A 122 -4.81 6.44 15.38
CA ASN A 122 -5.08 7.09 14.10
C ASN A 122 -4.00 6.69 13.10
N CYS A 123 -4.36 5.88 12.10
CA CYS A 123 -3.46 5.33 11.10
C CYS A 123 -2.89 6.37 10.11
N TYR A 124 -3.21 7.66 10.27
CA TYR A 124 -2.61 8.77 9.51
C TYR A 124 -1.72 9.68 10.38
N SER A 125 -2.14 10.02 11.61
CA SER A 125 -1.41 10.96 12.48
C SER A 125 -0.60 10.30 13.61
N GLY A 126 -0.76 8.99 13.84
CA GLY A 126 -0.05 8.28 14.91
C GLY A 126 -0.44 8.72 16.33
N ASN A 127 -1.60 9.36 16.48
CA ASN A 127 -2.18 9.70 17.79
C ASN A 127 -3.02 8.54 18.33
N VAL A 128 -2.96 8.34 19.64
CA VAL A 128 -3.74 7.33 20.36
C VAL A 128 -4.99 8.00 20.95
N TYR A 129 -6.15 7.35 20.81
CA TYR A 129 -7.41 7.79 21.41
C TYR A 129 -8.12 6.59 22.06
N ASN A 130 -9.03 6.86 23.00
CA ASN A 130 -10.07 5.91 23.37
C ASN A 130 -11.37 6.32 22.67
N VAL A 131 -12.13 5.33 22.18
CA VAL A 131 -13.44 5.52 21.54
C VAL A 131 -14.40 4.40 21.96
N SER A 132 -15.71 4.55 21.73
CA SER A 132 -16.70 3.59 22.19
C SER A 132 -16.55 2.26 21.46
N ARG A 133 -16.74 1.14 22.16
CA ARG A 133 -16.70 -0.20 21.54
C ARG A 133 -17.74 -0.39 20.45
N ASN A 134 -18.79 0.44 20.44
CA ASN A 134 -19.83 0.49 19.41
C ASN A 134 -19.44 1.32 18.17
N ASP A 135 -18.32 2.05 18.20
CA ASP A 135 -17.86 2.86 17.07
C ASP A 135 -17.26 1.98 15.96
N TYR A 136 -17.52 2.37 14.71
CA TYR A 136 -17.09 1.63 13.54
C TYR A 136 -15.72 2.14 13.05
N ASN A 137 -14.64 1.43 13.42
CA ASN A 137 -13.26 1.78 13.07
C ASN A 137 -12.57 0.68 12.23
N SER A 138 -11.46 1.02 11.58
CA SER A 138 -10.69 0.11 10.71
C SER A 138 -10.00 -0.99 11.53
N VAL A 139 -9.67 -2.10 10.88
CA VAL A 139 -8.89 -3.20 11.47
C VAL A 139 -7.71 -3.57 10.59
N ARG A 140 -6.54 -3.78 11.20
CA ARG A 140 -5.38 -4.48 10.62
C ARG A 140 -5.05 -5.64 11.54
N LEU A 141 -4.86 -6.84 11.00
CA LEU A 141 -4.56 -8.04 11.78
C LEU A 141 -3.05 -8.32 11.81
N VAL A 142 -2.64 -9.01 12.87
CA VAL A 142 -1.27 -9.40 13.20
C VAL A 142 -1.24 -10.87 13.61
N ARG A 143 -0.07 -11.51 13.50
CA ARG A 143 0.26 -12.80 14.11
C ARG A 143 1.71 -12.82 14.56
N TYR A 144 2.10 -13.82 15.35
CA TYR A 144 3.51 -14.06 15.63
C TYR A 144 4.20 -14.64 14.38
N GLY A 145 5.31 -14.05 13.95
CA GLY A 145 6.13 -14.64 12.90
C GLY A 145 6.79 -15.93 13.39
N GLN A 146 7.06 -16.88 12.49
CA GLN A 146 7.84 -18.08 12.82
C GLN A 146 9.33 -17.74 12.95
N GLY A 147 9.67 -17.08 14.06
CA GLY A 147 11.04 -16.75 14.44
C GLY A 147 11.89 -17.98 14.75
N VAL A 148 13.20 -17.82 14.55
CA VAL A 148 14.27 -18.79 14.83
C VAL A 148 14.05 -19.51 16.17
N LYS A 149 14.01 -20.85 16.15
CA LYS A 149 13.94 -21.66 17.37
C LYS A 149 15.19 -21.43 18.24
N SER A 150 15.00 -20.85 19.42
CA SER A 150 15.90 -21.10 20.55
C SER A 150 15.79 -22.57 20.97
N MET A 151 16.90 -23.15 21.45
CA MET A 151 16.88 -24.50 22.02
C MET A 151 16.37 -24.47 23.46
N GLY A 152 15.47 -25.40 23.78
CA GLY A 152 15.00 -25.73 25.12
C GLY A 152 14.40 -27.13 25.09
N GLU A 153 14.73 -27.95 26.10
CA GLU A 153 14.38 -29.38 26.13
C GLU A 153 12.91 -29.63 26.56
N VAL A 154 12.37 -30.82 26.25
CA VAL A 154 11.98 -31.85 27.24
C VAL A 154 11.12 -32.97 26.58
N THR A 155 11.66 -34.20 26.65
CA THR A 155 11.06 -35.57 26.60
C THR A 155 9.96 -36.01 25.58
N LEU A 156 10.05 -37.28 25.20
CA LEU A 156 9.06 -38.08 24.43
C LEU A 156 8.21 -38.97 25.37
N GLN A 157 6.94 -39.26 25.04
CA GLN A 157 6.30 -40.60 25.03
C GLN A 157 4.79 -40.57 24.61
N PRO A 158 4.06 -41.71 24.34
CA PRO A 158 3.48 -41.88 22.99
C PRO A 158 1.95 -42.17 22.89
N LEU A 159 1.52 -42.41 21.64
CA LEU A 159 0.15 -42.75 21.19
C LEU A 159 -0.45 -44.03 21.81
N PRO A 160 -1.80 -44.15 21.77
CA PRO A 160 -2.41 -45.31 21.11
C PRO A 160 -3.54 -44.95 20.11
N ALA A 161 -3.83 -45.85 19.17
CA ALA A 161 -4.76 -45.63 18.05
C ALA A 161 -6.03 -46.52 18.12
N LYS A 162 -7.07 -46.18 17.32
CA LYS A 162 -8.06 -47.15 16.81
C LYS A 162 -8.99 -46.61 15.70
N VAL A 163 -9.60 -47.55 14.98
CA VAL A 163 -10.72 -47.47 14.00
C VAL A 163 -10.38 -47.17 12.52
N LEU A 164 -10.15 -48.29 11.81
CA LEU A 164 -10.76 -48.64 10.52
C LEU A 164 -11.43 -50.02 10.74
N PRO A 165 -12.21 -50.62 9.80
CA PRO A 165 -12.67 -50.13 8.49
C PRO A 165 -14.21 -50.31 8.25
N TRP A 166 -14.74 -49.81 7.12
CA TRP A 166 -15.44 -50.55 6.02
C TRP A 166 -16.26 -49.59 5.14
N PHE A 167 -16.43 -49.96 3.86
CA PHE A 167 -16.99 -49.11 2.79
C PHE A 167 -17.97 -49.95 1.96
N LYS A 168 -19.18 -49.44 1.62
CA LYS A 168 -19.99 -49.78 0.41
C LYS A 168 -21.44 -49.25 0.46
N MET A 169 -21.71 -48.16 -0.25
CA MET A 169 -22.72 -48.09 -1.32
C MET A 169 -22.49 -46.80 -2.14
N PRO A 170 -22.77 -46.74 -3.45
CA PRO A 170 -22.50 -45.56 -4.28
C PRO A 170 -23.62 -44.50 -4.15
N CYS A 171 -23.29 -43.24 -4.43
CA CYS A 171 -24.21 -42.09 -4.34
C CYS A 171 -24.72 -41.63 -5.73
N ASP A 172 -24.26 -42.29 -6.78
CA ASP A 172 -24.05 -41.72 -8.11
C ASP A 172 -25.34 -41.60 -8.94
N GLN A 173 -26.32 -42.47 -8.66
CA GLN A 173 -27.50 -42.66 -9.52
C GLN A 173 -28.66 -41.69 -9.24
N ALA A 174 -28.70 -41.05 -8.06
CA ALA A 174 -29.85 -40.25 -7.65
C ALA A 174 -29.99 -38.94 -8.44
N LEU A 175 -28.89 -38.20 -8.64
CA LEU A 175 -28.91 -36.89 -9.32
C LEU A 175 -29.08 -37.01 -10.84
N VAL A 176 -28.47 -38.04 -11.45
CA VAL A 176 -28.55 -38.27 -12.91
C VAL A 176 -30.00 -38.48 -13.34
N LEU A 177 -30.76 -39.30 -12.61
CA LEU A 177 -32.19 -39.57 -12.84
C LEU A 177 -33.12 -38.37 -12.63
N GLU A 178 -32.65 -37.28 -12.02
CA GLU A 178 -33.41 -36.04 -11.83
C GLU A 178 -33.09 -35.02 -12.93
N ILE A 179 -31.84 -34.97 -13.40
CA ILE A 179 -31.41 -34.16 -14.55
C ILE A 179 -31.99 -34.73 -15.86
N GLU A 180 -31.90 -36.06 -16.09
CA GLU A 180 -32.44 -36.72 -17.30
C GLU A 180 -33.94 -36.49 -17.51
N LYS A 181 -34.72 -36.32 -16.43
CA LYS A 181 -36.16 -36.00 -16.48
C LYS A 181 -36.45 -34.56 -16.95
N SER A 182 -35.44 -33.68 -16.98
CA SER A 182 -35.60 -32.26 -17.31
C SER A 182 -35.19 -31.91 -18.75
N SER A 183 -34.09 -32.49 -19.26
CA SER A 183 -33.57 -32.26 -20.61
C SER A 183 -32.85 -33.51 -21.16
N PRO A 184 -33.50 -34.33 -22.01
CA PRO A 184 -32.98 -35.65 -22.41
C PRO A 184 -31.88 -35.65 -23.49
N GLU A 185 -31.47 -34.48 -24.01
CA GLU A 185 -30.45 -34.36 -25.08
C GLU A 185 -29.05 -33.97 -24.58
N ILE A 186 -28.87 -33.78 -23.27
CA ILE A 186 -27.59 -33.35 -22.68
C ILE A 186 -26.77 -34.59 -22.25
N ASN A 187 -25.48 -34.62 -22.59
CA ASN A 187 -24.55 -35.64 -22.10
C ASN A 187 -24.20 -35.36 -20.62
N THR A 188 -25.07 -35.83 -19.73
CA THR A 188 -25.11 -35.55 -18.29
C THR A 188 -23.79 -35.83 -17.57
N ASN A 189 -23.13 -36.95 -17.88
CA ASN A 189 -21.87 -37.33 -17.25
C ASN A 189 -20.77 -36.27 -17.43
N LYS A 190 -20.63 -35.69 -18.64
CA LYS A 190 -19.62 -34.65 -18.89
C LYS A 190 -19.91 -33.37 -18.11
N ALA A 191 -21.17 -32.98 -18.00
CA ALA A 191 -21.57 -31.82 -17.19
C ALA A 191 -21.33 -32.08 -15.69
N PHE A 192 -21.58 -33.30 -15.22
CA PHE A 192 -21.29 -33.70 -13.84
C PHE A 192 -19.78 -33.67 -13.54
N ASP A 193 -18.95 -34.24 -14.42
CA ASP A 193 -17.48 -34.24 -14.27
C ASP A 193 -16.90 -32.81 -14.27
N GLU A 194 -17.37 -31.93 -15.17
CA GLU A 194 -16.92 -30.53 -15.22
C GLU A 194 -17.41 -29.69 -14.02
N ILE A 195 -18.59 -30.00 -13.45
CA ILE A 195 -19.05 -29.39 -12.18
C ILE A 195 -18.25 -29.92 -10.99
N MET A 196 -17.98 -31.22 -10.92
CA MET A 196 -17.19 -31.86 -9.88
C MET A 196 -15.69 -31.53 -9.98
N ALA A 197 -15.25 -30.86 -11.04
CA ALA A 197 -13.90 -30.30 -11.17
C ALA A 197 -13.72 -28.92 -10.50
N PHE A 198 -14.79 -28.24 -10.07
CA PHE A 198 -14.66 -26.94 -9.39
C PHE A 198 -14.05 -27.13 -7.98
N PRO A 199 -12.97 -26.41 -7.61
CA PRO A 199 -12.25 -26.63 -6.35
C PRO A 199 -13.11 -26.53 -5.08
N ALA A 200 -14.08 -25.61 -5.07
CA ALA A 200 -15.02 -25.45 -3.95
C ALA A 200 -15.92 -26.67 -3.73
N ILE A 201 -16.22 -27.45 -4.78
CA ILE A 201 -17.01 -28.68 -4.67
C ILE A 201 -16.10 -29.85 -4.25
N GLN A 202 -14.87 -29.94 -4.79
CA GLN A 202 -13.93 -31.00 -4.40
C GLN A 202 -13.53 -30.94 -2.92
N GLN A 203 -13.49 -29.76 -2.30
CA GLN A 203 -13.23 -29.59 -0.86
C GLN A 203 -14.37 -30.14 0.03
N LEU A 204 -15.59 -30.28 -0.50
CA LEU A 204 -16.75 -30.78 0.23
C LEU A 204 -16.93 -32.31 0.13
N ILE A 205 -16.35 -32.95 -0.90
CA ILE A 205 -16.46 -34.40 -1.12
C ILE A 205 -15.99 -35.22 0.11
N PRO A 206 -14.84 -34.93 0.76
CA PRO A 206 -14.43 -35.64 1.96
C PRO A 206 -15.43 -35.49 3.12
N ILE A 207 -15.98 -34.29 3.31
CA ILE A 207 -16.87 -33.95 4.43
C ILE A 207 -18.26 -34.60 4.25
N ALA A 208 -18.75 -34.67 3.00
CA ALA A 208 -19.96 -35.42 2.67
C ALA A 208 -19.76 -36.94 2.87
N ILE A 209 -18.56 -37.47 2.57
CA ILE A 209 -18.21 -38.87 2.81
C ILE A 209 -18.10 -39.19 4.32
N GLU A 210 -17.49 -38.30 5.12
CA GLU A 210 -17.38 -38.47 6.59
C GLU A 210 -18.73 -38.35 7.31
N SER A 211 -19.66 -37.52 6.79
CA SER A 211 -21.03 -37.38 7.33
C SER A 211 -22.02 -38.42 6.80
N GLY A 212 -21.66 -39.18 5.76
CA GLY A 212 -22.47 -40.27 5.21
C GLY A 212 -23.75 -39.82 4.49
N GLN A 213 -23.88 -38.53 4.15
CA GLN A 213 -25.05 -37.97 3.46
C GLN A 213 -24.86 -37.93 1.94
N PRO A 214 -25.95 -37.98 1.15
CA PRO A 214 -25.89 -37.67 -0.27
C PRO A 214 -25.39 -36.24 -0.49
N ILE A 215 -24.37 -36.06 -1.34
CA ILE A 215 -23.71 -34.76 -1.61
C ILE A 215 -24.72 -33.66 -1.96
N THR A 216 -25.80 -34.01 -2.68
CA THR A 216 -26.86 -33.09 -3.07
C THR A 216 -27.72 -32.59 -1.91
N SER A 217 -27.98 -33.43 -0.90
CA SER A 217 -28.62 -32.97 0.35
C SER A 217 -27.65 -32.12 1.14
N PHE A 218 -26.42 -32.63 1.34
CA PHE A 218 -25.39 -31.96 2.14
C PHE A 218 -25.14 -30.51 1.66
N CYS A 219 -24.98 -30.32 0.35
CA CYS A 219 -24.82 -28.99 -0.25
C CYS A 219 -26.08 -28.12 -0.15
N ASN A 220 -27.29 -28.70 -0.20
CA ASN A 220 -28.55 -27.96 -0.11
C ASN A 220 -28.94 -27.59 1.33
N ASP A 221 -28.41 -28.31 2.32
CA ASP A 221 -28.54 -27.98 3.75
C ASP A 221 -27.50 -26.93 4.18
N HIS A 222 -26.26 -27.02 3.68
CA HIS A 222 -25.15 -26.12 4.01
C HIS A 222 -24.98 -24.91 3.06
N TYR A 223 -25.85 -24.72 2.07
CA TYR A 223 -25.71 -23.68 1.03
C TYR A 223 -25.55 -22.24 1.56
N LYS A 224 -26.02 -21.97 2.79
CA LYS A 224 -25.91 -20.65 3.45
C LYS A 224 -24.48 -20.28 3.84
N GLU A 225 -23.57 -21.25 3.84
CA GLU A 225 -22.13 -21.05 4.13
C GLU A 225 -21.30 -20.95 2.83
N LEU A 226 -21.91 -21.23 1.66
CA LEU A 226 -21.27 -21.17 0.34
C LEU A 226 -21.29 -19.76 -0.26
N CYS A 227 -20.30 -18.94 0.11
CA CYS A 227 -20.07 -17.63 -0.48
C CYS A 227 -19.34 -17.71 -1.84
N PHE A 228 -20.07 -18.06 -2.92
CA PHE A 228 -19.56 -17.92 -4.28
C PHE A 228 -19.21 -16.45 -4.61
N SER A 229 -18.06 -16.20 -5.25
CA SER A 229 -17.69 -14.85 -5.70
C SER A 229 -18.53 -14.40 -6.90
N TYR A 230 -18.57 -13.09 -7.14
CA TYR A 230 -19.19 -12.51 -8.33
C TYR A 230 -18.68 -13.13 -9.64
N ASN A 231 -17.39 -13.48 -9.69
CA ASN A 231 -16.76 -14.01 -10.90
C ASN A 231 -17.12 -15.50 -11.12
N GLU A 232 -17.22 -16.29 -10.04
CA GLU A 232 -17.69 -17.68 -10.10
C GLU A 232 -19.18 -17.74 -10.43
N LEU A 233 -20.02 -16.90 -9.81
CA LEU A 233 -21.44 -16.78 -10.18
C LEU A 233 -21.61 -16.35 -11.64
N PHE A 234 -20.78 -15.42 -12.13
CA PHE A 234 -20.80 -15.01 -13.54
C PHE A 234 -20.35 -16.14 -14.49
N GLN A 235 -19.34 -16.93 -14.12
CA GLN A 235 -18.91 -18.10 -14.90
C GLN A 235 -19.95 -19.23 -14.87
N ILE A 236 -20.55 -19.53 -13.72
CA ILE A 236 -21.61 -20.54 -13.58
C ILE A 236 -22.87 -20.11 -14.36
N LEU A 237 -23.30 -18.84 -14.28
CA LEU A 237 -24.41 -18.36 -15.11
C LEU A 237 -24.08 -18.41 -16.60
N ASN A 238 -22.89 -17.96 -17.03
CA ASN A 238 -22.52 -18.03 -18.44
C ASN A 238 -22.45 -19.48 -18.94
N PHE A 239 -21.89 -20.41 -18.16
CA PHE A 239 -21.85 -21.84 -18.51
C PHE A 239 -23.26 -22.45 -18.62
N LEU A 240 -24.17 -22.14 -17.69
CA LEU A 240 -25.57 -22.59 -17.76
C LEU A 240 -26.34 -21.96 -18.95
N ILE A 241 -26.01 -20.73 -19.34
CA ILE A 241 -26.63 -20.04 -20.48
C ILE A 241 -26.06 -20.53 -21.82
N GLU A 242 -24.73 -20.66 -21.94
CA GLU A 242 -24.04 -21.02 -23.19
C GLU A 242 -24.05 -22.54 -23.47
N CYS A 243 -23.95 -23.40 -22.45
CA CYS A 243 -23.85 -24.85 -22.63
C CYS A 243 -25.17 -25.60 -22.44
N CYS A 244 -26.12 -25.10 -21.63
CA CYS A 244 -27.35 -25.83 -21.30
C CYS A 244 -28.64 -25.28 -21.95
N GLN A 245 -28.57 -24.14 -22.65
CA GLN A 245 -29.70 -23.46 -23.33
C GLN A 245 -30.99 -23.33 -22.49
N ILE A 246 -30.86 -23.15 -21.17
CA ILE A 246 -32.02 -23.06 -20.27
C ILE A 246 -32.79 -21.76 -20.53
N ASP A 247 -34.07 -21.86 -20.90
CA ASP A 247 -34.91 -20.69 -21.16
C ASP A 247 -35.13 -19.84 -19.89
N TYR A 248 -35.22 -18.53 -20.09
CA TYR A 248 -35.32 -17.49 -19.05
C TYR A 248 -36.62 -17.53 -18.24
N SER A 249 -37.53 -18.46 -18.54
CA SER A 249 -38.77 -18.74 -17.80
C SER A 249 -38.60 -19.71 -16.62
N SER A 250 -37.45 -20.40 -16.50
CA SER A 250 -37.24 -21.39 -15.43
C SER A 250 -37.16 -20.77 -14.02
N GLY A 251 -37.72 -21.48 -13.02
CA GLY A 251 -37.86 -20.96 -11.65
C GLY A 251 -36.56 -20.62 -10.94
N ILE A 252 -35.43 -21.21 -11.36
CA ILE A 252 -34.10 -21.01 -10.77
C ILE A 252 -33.72 -19.53 -10.74
N LEU A 253 -33.91 -18.81 -11.86
CA LEU A 253 -33.59 -17.38 -11.94
C LEU A 253 -34.51 -16.53 -11.05
N SER A 254 -35.77 -16.96 -10.85
CA SER A 254 -36.70 -16.33 -9.90
C SER A 254 -36.31 -16.58 -8.44
N GLN A 255 -35.77 -17.76 -8.12
CA GLN A 255 -35.21 -18.09 -6.80
C GLN A 255 -34.03 -17.15 -6.48
N VAL A 256 -33.05 -17.06 -7.38
CA VAL A 256 -31.85 -16.20 -7.23
C VAL A 256 -32.24 -14.73 -7.07
N LEU A 257 -33.19 -14.22 -7.86
CA LEU A 257 -33.66 -12.84 -7.77
C LEU A 257 -34.57 -12.56 -6.56
N LYS A 258 -35.18 -13.57 -5.95
CA LYS A 258 -35.89 -13.44 -4.66
C LYS A 258 -34.94 -13.36 -3.48
N LEU A 259 -33.84 -14.13 -3.51
CA LEU A 259 -32.90 -14.29 -2.38
C LEU A 259 -32.15 -12.99 -1.97
N HIS A 260 -32.20 -11.91 -2.76
CA HIS A 260 -31.37 -10.72 -2.56
C HIS A 260 -32.15 -9.38 -2.55
N LYS A 261 -33.45 -9.40 -2.21
CA LYS A 261 -34.26 -8.16 -2.15
C LYS A 261 -34.11 -7.31 -0.87
N ASP A 262 -33.55 -7.86 0.20
CA ASP A 262 -33.61 -7.27 1.56
C ASP A 262 -32.32 -6.55 2.04
N GLN A 263 -31.58 -5.88 1.15
CA GLN A 263 -30.45 -5.01 1.56
C GLN A 263 -30.41 -3.66 0.81
N ASP A 264 -30.78 -2.58 1.51
CA ASP A 264 -30.77 -1.19 0.99
C ASP A 264 -29.37 -0.63 0.63
N ILE A 265 -28.30 -1.37 0.93
CA ILE A 265 -26.89 -0.99 0.70
C ILE A 265 -26.61 -0.65 -0.78
N TRP A 266 -27.37 -1.23 -1.71
CA TRP A 266 -27.10 -1.16 -3.15
C TRP A 266 -27.58 0.13 -3.85
N ARG A 267 -28.45 0.94 -3.23
CA ARG A 267 -29.05 2.16 -3.83
C ARG A 267 -28.12 3.38 -3.99
N LYS A 268 -26.80 3.23 -3.80
CA LYS A 268 -25.84 4.36 -3.78
C LYS A 268 -24.59 4.19 -4.66
N ARG A 269 -24.53 3.22 -5.58
CA ARG A 269 -23.39 3.07 -6.52
C ARG A 269 -23.84 3.20 -7.99
N PRO A 270 -23.59 4.35 -8.67
CA PRO A 270 -24.04 4.60 -10.05
C PRO A 270 -23.56 3.60 -11.12
N GLN A 271 -22.54 2.78 -10.81
CA GLN A 271 -22.07 1.71 -11.69
C GLN A 271 -23.00 0.50 -11.67
N MET A 272 -23.64 0.20 -10.52
CA MET A 272 -24.70 -0.81 -10.44
C MET A 272 -26.00 -0.29 -11.01
N ASP A 273 -26.35 0.99 -10.84
CA ASP A 273 -27.48 1.57 -11.56
C ASP A 273 -27.27 1.45 -13.08
N ARG A 274 -26.09 1.76 -13.62
CA ARG A 274 -25.78 1.52 -15.05
C ARG A 274 -25.82 0.06 -15.48
N MET A 275 -25.54 -0.90 -14.60
CA MET A 275 -25.62 -2.33 -14.93
C MET A 275 -27.06 -2.86 -14.84
N LEU A 276 -27.81 -2.45 -13.82
CA LEU A 276 -29.24 -2.71 -13.67
C LEU A 276 -30.06 -1.97 -14.72
N GLU A 277 -29.62 -0.80 -15.19
CA GLU A 277 -30.14 -0.12 -16.37
C GLU A 277 -29.81 -0.91 -17.63
N LYS A 278 -28.58 -1.40 -17.84
CA LYS A 278 -28.30 -2.29 -18.98
C LYS A 278 -29.16 -3.54 -18.96
N ILE A 279 -29.30 -4.21 -17.81
CA ILE A 279 -30.15 -5.40 -17.65
C ILE A 279 -31.62 -5.05 -17.87
N ARG A 280 -32.14 -3.97 -17.25
CA ARG A 280 -33.51 -3.47 -17.51
C ARG A 280 -33.70 -3.06 -18.96
N HIS A 281 -32.71 -2.46 -19.62
CA HIS A 281 -32.80 -2.02 -21.01
C HIS A 281 -32.74 -3.21 -21.97
N ILE A 282 -32.06 -4.31 -21.62
CA ILE A 282 -32.12 -5.60 -22.33
C ILE A 282 -33.48 -6.29 -22.11
N VAL A 283 -33.99 -6.29 -20.87
CA VAL A 283 -35.34 -6.79 -20.53
C VAL A 283 -36.45 -5.97 -21.20
N LEU A 284 -36.28 -4.65 -21.34
CA LEU A 284 -37.23 -3.75 -21.97
C LEU A 284 -37.14 -3.78 -23.51
N THR A 285 -35.96 -3.96 -24.12
CA THR A 285 -35.85 -4.14 -25.59
C THR A 285 -36.28 -5.53 -26.05
N SER A 286 -36.16 -6.56 -25.20
CA SER A 286 -36.79 -7.87 -25.45
C SER A 286 -38.31 -7.82 -25.23
N SER A 287 -38.79 -7.14 -24.18
CA SER A 287 -40.24 -6.96 -23.93
C SER A 287 -40.94 -6.14 -25.02
N SER A 288 -40.31 -5.05 -25.50
CA SER A 288 -40.87 -4.22 -26.58
C SER A 288 -40.85 -4.87 -27.97
N ARG A 289 -40.17 -6.01 -28.14
CA ARG A 289 -40.35 -6.89 -29.32
C ARG A 289 -41.57 -7.82 -29.22
N LYS A 290 -42.33 -7.81 -28.12
CA LYS A 290 -43.56 -8.64 -27.93
C LYS A 290 -44.76 -7.85 -27.38
N LYS A 291 -45.03 -6.63 -27.89
CA LYS A 291 -46.38 -6.03 -27.96
C LYS A 291 -46.39 -4.72 -28.76
N ASN A 292 -46.72 -4.81 -30.05
CA ASN A 292 -47.60 -3.88 -30.78
C ASN A 292 -47.74 -4.32 -32.24
N GLN A 293 -48.59 -5.33 -32.49
CA GLN A 293 -49.51 -5.21 -33.61
C GLN A 293 -50.70 -4.37 -33.14
N PRO A 294 -51.10 -3.38 -33.92
CA PRO A 294 -52.52 -3.10 -34.13
C PRO A 294 -52.87 -3.25 -35.61
N LEU A 295 -54.09 -3.70 -35.91
CA LEU A 295 -54.57 -3.83 -37.28
C LEU A 295 -55.06 -2.49 -37.86
N ASN A 296 -54.78 -2.32 -39.16
CA ASN A 296 -55.55 -1.59 -40.16
C ASN A 296 -55.76 -0.05 -40.08
N GLN A 297 -55.26 0.57 -41.17
CA GLN A 297 -55.95 1.55 -42.04
C GLN A 297 -55.91 3.08 -41.77
N SER A 298 -56.05 3.79 -42.89
CA SER A 298 -56.41 5.22 -43.09
C SER A 298 -55.42 6.33 -42.69
N SER A 299 -54.63 6.74 -43.70
CA SER A 299 -54.58 8.10 -44.28
C SER A 299 -54.23 9.36 -43.44
N SER A 300 -53.20 10.05 -43.95
CA SER A 300 -53.17 11.49 -44.30
C SER A 300 -53.07 12.61 -43.24
N SER A 301 -51.92 13.30 -43.24
CA SER A 301 -51.76 14.70 -43.74
C SER A 301 -51.20 15.82 -42.81
N LEU A 302 -50.33 16.64 -43.44
CA LEU A 302 -50.13 18.10 -43.30
C LEU A 302 -49.37 18.75 -42.10
N HIS A 303 -48.16 19.25 -42.46
CA HIS A 303 -47.68 20.65 -42.34
C HIS A 303 -46.98 21.24 -41.08
N THR A 304 -45.89 21.97 -41.40
CA THR A 304 -45.38 23.24 -40.80
C THR A 304 -44.88 23.28 -39.34
N SER A 305 -43.92 24.14 -38.94
CA SER A 305 -42.78 24.83 -39.59
C SER A 305 -42.11 25.75 -38.54
N LEU A 306 -40.78 25.99 -38.60
CA LEU A 306 -40.11 27.31 -38.49
C LEU A 306 -38.60 27.22 -38.16
N ASP A 307 -37.86 28.16 -38.75
CA ASP A 307 -36.47 28.59 -38.51
C ASP A 307 -36.40 29.62 -37.33
N PRO A 308 -35.25 30.25 -36.92
CA PRO A 308 -33.95 30.37 -37.61
C PRO A 308 -32.65 30.23 -36.77
N SER A 309 -31.53 30.42 -37.49
CA SER A 309 -30.12 30.66 -37.08
C SER A 309 -29.91 32.07 -36.42
N PRO A 310 -28.69 32.70 -36.25
CA PRO A 310 -27.48 32.69 -37.11
C PRO A 310 -26.07 32.82 -36.45
N GLU A 311 -25.05 32.92 -37.32
CA GLU A 311 -23.76 33.66 -37.16
C GLU A 311 -22.73 33.21 -36.08
N ASN A 312 -21.46 33.65 -36.09
CA ASN A 312 -20.39 33.79 -37.12
C ASN A 312 -19.21 34.53 -36.44
N GLU A 313 -17.94 34.20 -36.76
CA GLU A 313 -16.86 35.19 -37.00
C GLU A 313 -15.51 34.53 -37.38
N SER A 314 -14.57 35.33 -37.90
CA SER A 314 -13.36 34.86 -38.60
C SER A 314 -12.25 35.93 -38.69
N CYS A 315 -10.96 35.54 -38.70
CA CYS A 315 -9.78 36.33 -39.13
C CYS A 315 -8.50 35.45 -39.02
N LEU A 316 -7.37 35.65 -39.74
CA LEU A 316 -7.07 36.22 -41.07
C LEU A 316 -5.60 35.84 -41.46
N PHE A 317 -5.09 36.33 -42.62
CA PHE A 317 -3.71 36.31 -43.16
C PHE A 317 -3.32 35.27 -44.25
N ASP A 318 -3.78 35.53 -45.49
CA ASP A 318 -3.01 36.07 -46.65
C ASP A 318 -1.72 35.44 -47.23
N PRO A 319 -1.41 35.67 -48.54
CA PRO A 319 -0.93 34.61 -49.44
C PRO A 319 0.28 34.97 -50.33
N LEU A 320 0.60 34.11 -51.32
CA LEU A 320 1.36 34.48 -52.54
C LEU A 320 0.96 33.64 -53.77
N SER A 321 1.21 34.16 -54.98
CA SER A 321 0.65 33.76 -56.30
C SER A 321 1.70 33.09 -57.25
N VAL A 322 1.41 32.56 -58.46
CA VAL A 322 0.22 32.67 -59.34
C VAL A 322 -0.31 31.25 -59.76
N ASP A 323 -0.58 30.75 -60.99
CA ASP A 323 -0.45 31.23 -62.39
C ASP A 323 -1.37 30.50 -63.41
N ALA A 324 -1.49 31.09 -64.61
CA ALA A 324 -1.89 30.62 -65.96
C ALA A 324 -2.97 29.52 -66.22
N LEU A 325 -3.96 29.90 -67.06
CA LEU A 325 -4.81 29.04 -67.92
C LEU A 325 -4.21 28.97 -69.36
N PRO A 326 -4.65 28.08 -70.28
CA PRO A 326 -5.91 28.19 -71.06
C PRO A 326 -6.73 26.84 -71.08
N THR A 327 -8.05 26.71 -71.32
CA THR A 327 -9.00 27.20 -72.38
C THR A 327 -8.67 26.63 -73.79
N ASP A 328 -9.55 25.96 -74.54
CA ASP A 328 -10.77 26.47 -75.22
C ASP A 328 -11.66 25.34 -75.82
N ASP A 329 -12.98 25.61 -75.81
CA ASP A 329 -14.06 25.32 -76.78
C ASP A 329 -14.41 23.93 -77.42
N PRO A 330 -15.66 23.76 -77.93
CA PRO A 330 -16.26 22.45 -78.22
C PRO A 330 -16.65 22.22 -79.70
N SER A 331 -17.15 21.02 -80.01
CA SER A 331 -18.02 20.82 -81.19
C SER A 331 -19.01 19.65 -81.00
N TYR A 332 -20.18 19.77 -81.63
CA TYR A 332 -21.23 18.75 -81.66
C TYR A 332 -20.86 17.60 -82.59
N ASN A 333 -21.30 16.38 -82.26
CA ASN A 333 -22.27 15.69 -83.12
C ASN A 333 -23.02 14.57 -82.40
N SER A 334 -24.29 14.40 -82.78
CA SER A 334 -25.17 13.33 -82.27
C SER A 334 -25.21 12.16 -83.26
N MET A 335 -25.15 10.94 -82.75
CA MET A 335 -25.43 9.70 -83.49
C MET A 335 -26.30 8.77 -82.62
N PRO A 336 -27.06 7.85 -83.24
CA PRO A 336 -28.34 7.41 -82.67
C PRO A 336 -28.24 6.31 -81.61
N LEU A 337 -29.34 6.15 -80.89
CA LEU A 337 -29.63 4.99 -80.04
C LEU A 337 -29.46 3.68 -80.83
N VAL A 338 -28.52 2.84 -80.39
CA VAL A 338 -28.45 1.42 -80.78
C VAL A 338 -29.09 0.61 -79.66
N SER A 339 -30.12 -0.15 -79.98
CA SER A 339 -30.76 -1.08 -79.04
C SER A 339 -29.77 -2.15 -78.60
N TYR A 340 -29.55 -2.29 -77.28
CA TYR A 340 -28.73 -3.35 -76.75
C TYR A 340 -29.46 -4.70 -76.81
N ASP A 341 -28.73 -5.76 -77.17
CA ASP A 341 -29.20 -7.14 -77.19
C ASP A 341 -29.01 -7.76 -75.78
N GLU A 342 -30.04 -8.40 -75.23
CA GLU A 342 -30.03 -8.96 -73.86
C GLU A 342 -29.16 -10.24 -73.69
N SER A 343 -28.39 -10.62 -74.72
CA SER A 343 -27.66 -11.90 -74.81
C SER A 343 -26.13 -11.85 -74.59
N ALA A 344 -25.61 -10.81 -73.92
CA ALA A 344 -24.19 -10.71 -73.53
C ALA A 344 -23.94 -11.07 -72.04
N PRO A 345 -23.02 -12.02 -71.71
CA PRO A 345 -22.80 -12.44 -70.33
C PRO A 345 -21.82 -11.55 -69.57
N GLY A 346 -22.35 -10.65 -68.73
CA GLY A 346 -21.59 -9.94 -67.72
C GLY A 346 -22.49 -9.13 -66.80
N SER A 347 -22.55 -9.46 -65.52
CA SER A 347 -23.31 -8.65 -64.56
C SER A 347 -22.70 -7.25 -64.43
N TRP A 348 -23.50 -6.27 -64.06
CA TRP A 348 -23.01 -4.95 -63.60
C TRP A 348 -21.91 -5.07 -62.54
N THR A 349 -22.02 -6.08 -61.65
CA THR A 349 -20.99 -6.41 -60.65
C THR A 349 -19.65 -6.83 -61.26
N ASP A 350 -19.67 -7.46 -62.42
CA ASP A 350 -18.50 -8.09 -63.05
C ASP A 350 -17.78 -7.08 -63.95
N LEU A 351 -18.54 -6.23 -64.64
CA LEU A 351 -18.03 -5.07 -65.38
C LEU A 351 -17.33 -4.08 -64.44
N ILE A 352 -17.95 -3.75 -63.29
CA ILE A 352 -17.32 -2.92 -62.27
C ILE A 352 -16.19 -3.66 -61.55
N GLY A 353 -16.34 -4.96 -61.28
CA GLY A 353 -15.33 -5.79 -60.62
C GLY A 353 -14.05 -6.06 -61.44
N SER A 354 -14.11 -5.92 -62.76
CA SER A 354 -12.97 -6.03 -63.68
C SER A 354 -12.42 -4.68 -64.15
N SER A 355 -13.07 -3.57 -63.77
CA SER A 355 -12.63 -2.21 -64.10
C SER A 355 -11.33 -1.80 -63.39
N SER A 356 -10.65 -0.77 -63.90
CA SER A 356 -9.45 -0.20 -63.27
C SER A 356 -9.74 0.83 -62.17
N LEU A 357 -10.94 0.81 -61.58
CA LEU A 357 -11.39 1.80 -60.59
C LEU A 357 -10.79 1.54 -59.19
N SER A 358 -10.58 2.61 -58.42
CA SER A 358 -10.26 2.49 -57.00
C SER A 358 -11.41 1.83 -56.22
N VAL A 359 -11.06 1.18 -55.11
CA VAL A 359 -12.03 0.56 -54.18
C VAL A 359 -13.09 1.57 -53.69
N ARG A 360 -12.77 2.87 -53.67
CA ARG A 360 -13.71 3.93 -53.30
C ARG A 360 -14.71 4.21 -54.41
N ALA A 361 -14.27 4.35 -55.66
CA ALA A 361 -15.16 4.48 -56.81
C ALA A 361 -16.02 3.22 -57.00
N THR A 362 -15.40 2.04 -56.99
CA THR A 362 -16.07 0.73 -57.07
C THR A 362 -17.22 0.62 -56.07
N ASN A 363 -16.97 0.95 -54.79
CA ASN A 363 -17.99 0.90 -53.74
C ASN A 363 -19.03 2.02 -53.83
N VAL A 364 -18.71 3.19 -54.37
CA VAL A 364 -19.72 4.22 -54.64
C VAL A 364 -20.67 3.73 -55.74
N LEU A 365 -20.15 3.16 -56.83
CA LEU A 365 -20.97 2.68 -57.95
C LEU A 365 -21.84 1.48 -57.56
N LEU A 366 -21.27 0.44 -56.94
CA LEU A 366 -22.01 -0.77 -56.54
C LEU A 366 -23.10 -0.54 -55.47
N ASN A 367 -23.12 0.62 -54.80
CA ASN A 367 -24.15 0.97 -53.80
C ASN A 367 -25.17 2.01 -54.28
N ASN A 368 -24.94 2.69 -55.42
CA ASN A 368 -25.81 3.78 -55.90
C ASN A 368 -26.22 3.63 -57.38
N CYS A 369 -25.76 2.59 -58.07
CA CYS A 369 -26.10 2.24 -59.44
C CYS A 369 -26.32 0.73 -59.54
N ALA A 370 -27.34 0.30 -60.28
CA ALA A 370 -27.67 -1.09 -60.61
C ALA A 370 -27.31 -1.45 -62.06
N SER A 371 -27.17 -0.47 -62.96
CA SER A 371 -26.85 -0.66 -64.37
C SER A 371 -25.74 0.27 -64.90
N LEU A 372 -25.23 -0.04 -66.09
CA LEU A 372 -24.31 0.84 -66.83
C LEU A 372 -25.03 2.12 -67.31
N GLU A 373 -26.33 2.05 -67.58
CA GLU A 373 -27.13 3.20 -67.99
C GLU A 373 -27.33 4.18 -66.82
N ASP A 374 -27.55 3.68 -65.60
CA ASP A 374 -27.57 4.47 -64.37
C ASP A 374 -26.26 5.26 -64.23
N LEU A 375 -25.11 4.58 -64.35
CA LEU A 375 -23.80 5.23 -64.31
C LEU A 375 -23.67 6.30 -65.40
N LEU A 376 -24.07 6.00 -66.64
CA LEU A 376 -23.92 6.94 -67.75
C LEU A 376 -24.90 8.12 -67.70
N SER A 377 -25.96 8.04 -66.88
CA SER A 377 -26.90 9.14 -66.62
C SER A 377 -26.39 10.18 -65.59
N LEU A 378 -25.44 9.81 -64.74
CA LEU A 378 -24.99 10.64 -63.62
C LEU A 378 -24.03 11.76 -64.04
N ASP A 379 -24.28 12.97 -63.52
CA ASP A 379 -23.42 14.14 -63.67
C ASP A 379 -22.47 14.34 -62.47
N HIS A 380 -21.57 15.31 -62.58
CA HIS A 380 -20.62 15.65 -61.52
C HIS A 380 -21.31 16.11 -60.22
N THR A 381 -22.50 16.71 -60.31
CA THR A 381 -23.27 17.20 -59.16
C THR A 381 -23.93 16.06 -58.40
N ALA A 382 -24.60 15.14 -59.10
CA ALA A 382 -25.17 13.92 -58.52
C ALA A 382 -24.10 13.04 -57.86
N LEU A 383 -22.96 12.84 -58.54
CA LEU A 383 -21.84 12.05 -58.00
C LEU A 383 -21.26 12.64 -56.71
N LEU A 384 -21.21 13.97 -56.55
CA LEU A 384 -20.76 14.61 -55.30
C LEU A 384 -21.73 14.40 -54.12
N ASN A 385 -23.03 14.20 -54.38
CA ASN A 385 -24.04 13.97 -53.34
C ASN A 385 -24.03 12.53 -52.81
N PHE A 386 -23.35 11.59 -53.47
CA PHE A 386 -23.26 10.20 -53.02
C PHE A 386 -22.40 10.04 -51.77
N LYS A 387 -22.89 9.25 -50.81
CA LYS A 387 -22.27 9.10 -49.50
C LYS A 387 -20.88 8.45 -49.60
N ASN A 388 -19.87 9.15 -49.10
CA ASN A 388 -18.44 8.85 -49.25
C ASN A 388 -17.85 9.08 -50.66
N CYS A 389 -18.57 9.67 -51.62
CA CYS A 389 -17.92 10.18 -52.82
C CYS A 389 -17.20 11.51 -52.51
N GLY A 390 -16.05 11.75 -53.11
CA GLY A 390 -15.25 12.96 -52.91
C GLY A 390 -14.59 13.35 -54.22
N LYS A 391 -14.15 14.62 -54.37
CA LYS A 391 -13.74 15.20 -55.67
C LYS A 391 -12.89 14.27 -56.55
N HIS A 392 -11.78 13.71 -56.06
CA HIS A 392 -10.96 12.76 -56.83
C HIS A 392 -11.71 11.49 -57.28
N THR A 393 -12.61 10.96 -56.46
CA THR A 393 -13.46 9.81 -56.82
C THR A 393 -14.50 10.18 -57.87
N VAL A 394 -15.00 11.42 -57.87
CA VAL A 394 -15.89 11.92 -58.93
C VAL A 394 -15.13 12.06 -60.25
N THR A 395 -13.91 12.63 -60.23
CA THR A 395 -13.03 12.71 -61.41
C THR A 395 -12.72 11.32 -61.97
N GLU A 396 -12.35 10.37 -61.11
CA GLU A 396 -12.08 8.97 -61.47
C GLU A 396 -13.29 8.27 -62.11
N ILE A 397 -14.50 8.49 -61.58
CA ILE A 397 -15.74 7.94 -62.15
C ILE A 397 -16.05 8.60 -63.51
N ILE A 398 -15.85 9.91 -63.67
CA ILE A 398 -16.10 10.63 -64.92
C ILE A 398 -15.09 10.23 -66.02
N GLU A 399 -13.82 10.04 -65.68
CA GLU A 399 -12.85 9.46 -66.61
C GLU A 399 -13.25 8.05 -67.08
N PHE A 400 -13.84 7.25 -66.20
CA PHE A 400 -14.35 5.93 -66.54
C PHE A 400 -15.62 5.99 -67.39
N GLN A 401 -16.59 6.84 -67.07
CA GLN A 401 -17.75 7.14 -67.94
C GLN A 401 -17.29 7.52 -69.36
N ASN A 402 -16.29 8.40 -69.48
CA ASN A 402 -15.79 8.87 -70.77
C ASN A 402 -15.08 7.75 -71.56
N LYS A 403 -14.32 6.88 -70.89
CA LYS A 403 -13.72 5.67 -71.52
C LYS A 403 -14.79 4.68 -72.00
N MET A 404 -15.87 4.49 -71.26
CA MET A 404 -17.00 3.64 -71.67
C MET A 404 -17.76 4.25 -72.86
N ARG A 405 -18.02 5.58 -72.85
CA ARG A 405 -18.63 6.32 -73.98
C ARG A 405 -17.77 6.29 -75.25
N ALA A 406 -16.46 6.04 -75.12
CA ALA A 406 -15.53 5.87 -76.25
C ALA A 406 -15.44 4.42 -76.80
N GLY A 407 -16.25 3.48 -76.29
CA GLY A 407 -16.43 2.14 -76.89
C GLY A 407 -15.33 1.11 -76.63
N GLY A 408 -14.44 1.34 -75.66
CA GLY A 408 -13.28 0.47 -75.41
C GLY A 408 -13.54 -0.76 -74.53
N PHE A 409 -13.83 -1.92 -75.13
CA PHE A 409 -13.69 -3.23 -74.48
C PHE A 409 -12.43 -3.97 -74.97
N PRO A 410 -11.65 -4.65 -74.09
CA PRO A 410 -10.60 -5.56 -74.51
C PRO A 410 -11.18 -6.89 -75.03
N PRO A 411 -10.60 -7.50 -76.09
CA PRO A 411 -11.12 -8.73 -76.68
C PRO A 411 -10.90 -9.97 -75.79
N ALA A 412 -11.84 -10.91 -75.83
CA ALA A 412 -11.75 -12.18 -75.11
C ALA A 412 -10.64 -13.08 -75.67
N LEU A 413 -9.90 -13.75 -74.77
CA LEU A 413 -8.84 -14.71 -75.12
C LEU A 413 -9.41 -16.11 -75.44
N PRO A 414 -8.76 -16.88 -76.34
CA PRO A 414 -9.29 -18.15 -76.82
C PRO A 414 -9.19 -19.29 -75.79
N LEU A 415 -10.12 -20.24 -75.92
CA LEU A 415 -10.16 -21.47 -75.12
C LEU A 415 -8.91 -22.34 -75.33
N ARG A 416 -8.43 -22.98 -74.25
CA ARG A 416 -7.37 -24.00 -74.27
C ARG A 416 -7.94 -25.40 -73.90
N PRO A 417 -7.20 -26.48 -74.18
CA PRO A 417 -7.72 -27.87 -74.06
C PRO A 417 -8.15 -28.27 -72.64
N LEU A 418 -8.88 -29.38 -72.55
CA LEU A 418 -9.28 -29.99 -71.28
C LEU A 418 -8.03 -30.32 -70.43
N ALA A 419 -7.95 -29.69 -69.26
CA ALA A 419 -7.08 -30.15 -68.19
C ALA A 419 -7.63 -31.46 -67.57
N PRO A 420 -6.79 -32.29 -66.92
CA PRO A 420 -7.28 -33.40 -66.11
C PRO A 420 -8.19 -32.91 -64.96
N PRO A 421 -9.02 -33.80 -64.37
CA PRO A 421 -9.92 -33.43 -63.29
C PRO A 421 -9.19 -32.71 -62.15
N VAL A 422 -9.77 -31.61 -61.65
CA VAL A 422 -9.16 -30.76 -60.61
C VAL A 422 -8.82 -31.55 -59.35
N ALA A 423 -9.62 -32.57 -59.02
CA ALA A 423 -9.38 -33.47 -57.88
C ALA A 423 -8.08 -34.28 -58.01
N ASP A 424 -7.66 -34.65 -59.23
CA ASP A 424 -6.43 -35.42 -59.45
C ASP A 424 -5.19 -34.52 -59.34
N ILE A 425 -5.29 -33.27 -59.81
CA ILE A 425 -4.22 -32.26 -59.69
C ILE A 425 -3.96 -31.90 -58.22
N LEU A 426 -5.01 -31.85 -57.40
CA LEU A 426 -4.93 -31.52 -55.97
C LEU A 426 -4.45 -32.70 -55.07
N LYS A 427 -4.42 -33.91 -55.61
CA LYS A 427 -3.85 -35.12 -54.98
C LYS A 427 -2.37 -35.32 -55.28
N LEU A 428 -1.78 -34.50 -56.17
CA LEU A 428 -0.34 -34.45 -56.41
C LEU A 428 0.37 -33.52 -55.40
N PRO A 429 1.70 -33.64 -55.25
CA PRO A 429 2.49 -32.72 -54.43
C PRO A 429 2.24 -31.25 -54.79
N PRO A 430 2.19 -30.35 -53.78
CA PRO A 430 1.83 -28.96 -54.00
C PRO A 430 2.76 -28.24 -54.99
N SER A 431 2.13 -27.50 -55.89
CA SER A 431 2.76 -26.76 -56.97
C SER A 431 2.08 -25.40 -57.14
N GLU A 432 2.72 -24.45 -57.83
CA GLU A 432 2.06 -23.17 -58.10
C GLU A 432 0.82 -23.34 -59.01
N GLU A 433 0.75 -24.39 -59.82
CA GLU A 433 -0.41 -24.69 -60.65
C GLU A 433 -1.58 -25.25 -59.83
N SER A 434 -1.33 -26.25 -58.96
CA SER A 434 -2.36 -26.82 -58.07
C SER A 434 -2.89 -25.80 -57.05
N LEU A 435 -2.01 -24.96 -56.47
CA LEU A 435 -2.42 -23.87 -55.58
C LEU A 435 -3.38 -22.87 -56.25
N ARG A 436 -3.20 -22.58 -57.54
CA ARG A 436 -4.08 -21.66 -58.29
C ARG A 436 -5.49 -22.21 -58.52
N LEU A 437 -5.74 -23.50 -58.28
CA LEU A 437 -7.07 -24.12 -58.40
C LEU A 437 -7.92 -23.95 -57.14
N LEU A 438 -7.29 -23.86 -55.96
CA LEU A 438 -7.99 -23.72 -54.66
C LEU A 438 -8.89 -22.47 -54.63
N PRO A 439 -10.08 -22.51 -53.98
CA PRO A 439 -11.05 -21.40 -53.97
C PRO A 439 -10.50 -20.04 -53.53
N ILE A 440 -9.55 -20.03 -52.58
CA ILE A 440 -8.91 -18.79 -52.11
C ILE A 440 -8.00 -18.13 -53.16
N PHE A 441 -7.60 -18.84 -54.21
CA PHE A 441 -6.84 -18.29 -55.35
C PHE A 441 -7.69 -18.19 -56.63
N SER A 442 -8.59 -19.15 -56.89
CA SER A 442 -9.35 -19.26 -58.14
C SER A 442 -10.68 -18.51 -58.16
N SER A 443 -11.24 -18.18 -56.98
CA SER A 443 -12.62 -17.72 -56.80
C SER A 443 -13.72 -18.71 -57.23
N LYS A 444 -13.36 -19.92 -57.66
CA LYS A 444 -14.30 -21.01 -57.98
C LYS A 444 -14.51 -21.88 -56.75
N LEU A 445 -15.73 -22.40 -56.57
CA LEU A 445 -16.00 -23.46 -55.60
C LEU A 445 -15.46 -24.80 -56.10
N LEU A 446 -15.21 -25.73 -55.17
CA LEU A 446 -14.75 -27.09 -55.43
C LEU A 446 -15.70 -28.08 -54.76
N ASP A 447 -16.86 -28.31 -55.36
CA ASP A 447 -17.96 -29.10 -54.77
C ASP A 447 -17.71 -30.62 -54.80
N CYS A 448 -16.54 -31.06 -55.29
CA CYS A 448 -16.20 -32.45 -55.58
C CYS A 448 -14.92 -32.97 -54.88
N ILE A 449 -14.36 -32.21 -53.95
CA ILE A 449 -13.19 -32.63 -53.15
C ILE A 449 -13.20 -31.93 -51.79
N SER A 450 -12.91 -32.66 -50.72
CA SER A 450 -12.87 -32.15 -49.34
C SER A 450 -11.46 -31.76 -48.90
N VAL A 451 -11.36 -31.04 -47.77
CA VAL A 451 -10.09 -30.61 -47.17
C VAL A 451 -9.14 -31.79 -46.92
N ASN A 452 -9.70 -32.95 -46.53
CA ASN A 452 -8.95 -34.14 -46.15
C ASN A 452 -8.50 -35.00 -47.35
N GLU A 453 -8.88 -34.61 -48.58
CA GLU A 453 -8.49 -35.28 -49.82
C GLU A 453 -7.38 -34.55 -50.59
N LEU A 454 -6.88 -33.42 -50.05
CA LEU A 454 -5.65 -32.79 -50.52
C LEU A 454 -4.42 -33.63 -50.16
N HIS A 455 -3.38 -33.55 -50.98
CA HIS A 455 -2.07 -34.13 -50.68
C HIS A 455 -1.47 -33.56 -49.37
N GLU A 456 -0.86 -34.39 -48.53
CA GLU A 456 -0.36 -34.03 -47.18
C GLU A 456 0.50 -32.74 -47.15
N GLY A 457 1.30 -32.51 -48.20
CA GLY A 457 2.13 -31.31 -48.36
C GLY A 457 1.38 -29.97 -48.33
N PHE A 458 0.05 -29.95 -48.53
CA PHE A 458 -0.78 -28.75 -48.32
C PHE A 458 -0.92 -28.35 -46.84
N GLN A 459 -0.49 -29.19 -45.89
CA GLN A 459 -0.40 -28.87 -44.44
C GLN A 459 -1.74 -28.41 -43.84
N VAL A 460 -2.84 -29.07 -44.24
CA VAL A 460 -4.21 -28.65 -43.94
C VAL A 460 -4.53 -28.51 -42.45
N GLU A 461 -3.92 -29.32 -41.58
CA GLU A 461 -4.13 -29.29 -40.13
C GLU A 461 -3.40 -28.15 -39.40
N MET A 462 -2.50 -27.41 -40.07
CA MET A 462 -1.72 -26.35 -39.42
C MET A 462 -2.65 -25.28 -38.83
N ARG A 463 -2.47 -24.97 -37.54
CA ARG A 463 -3.36 -24.06 -36.81
C ARG A 463 -3.05 -22.60 -37.14
N LEU A 464 -4.08 -21.78 -37.26
CA LEU A 464 -3.94 -20.35 -37.54
C LEU A 464 -3.26 -19.56 -36.41
N ALA A 465 -3.24 -20.11 -35.19
CA ALA A 465 -2.52 -19.54 -34.05
C ALA A 465 -0.99 -19.59 -34.23
N ASP A 466 -0.49 -20.54 -35.01
CA ASP A 466 0.95 -20.75 -35.24
C ASP A 466 1.47 -19.90 -36.43
N ILE A 467 0.62 -19.07 -37.03
CA ILE A 467 0.88 -18.32 -38.26
C ILE A 467 0.94 -16.81 -37.99
N VAL A 468 1.99 -16.16 -38.51
CA VAL A 468 2.16 -14.70 -38.40
C VAL A 468 1.28 -13.95 -39.41
N LEU A 469 0.04 -13.65 -39.03
CA LEU A 469 -0.90 -12.79 -39.77
C LEU A 469 -1.04 -11.41 -39.09
N SER A 470 -1.43 -10.37 -39.85
CA SER A 470 -1.80 -9.09 -39.24
C SER A 470 -2.98 -9.24 -38.27
N VAL A 471 -3.01 -8.41 -37.22
CA VAL A 471 -4.09 -8.37 -36.21
C VAL A 471 -5.48 -8.26 -36.86
N ARG A 472 -5.59 -7.59 -38.02
CA ARG A 472 -6.84 -7.47 -38.79
C ARG A 472 -7.22 -8.80 -39.46
N ALA A 473 -6.28 -9.46 -40.15
CA ALA A 473 -6.52 -10.76 -40.76
C ALA A 473 -6.88 -11.81 -39.69
N ALA A 474 -6.05 -11.94 -38.65
CA ALA A 474 -6.25 -12.89 -37.56
C ALA A 474 -7.59 -12.65 -36.81
N SER A 475 -7.92 -11.40 -36.50
CA SER A 475 -9.18 -11.06 -35.79
C SER A 475 -10.43 -11.34 -36.64
N VAL A 476 -10.38 -11.19 -37.97
CA VAL A 476 -11.50 -11.57 -38.84
C VAL A 476 -11.62 -13.09 -38.92
N LEU A 477 -10.52 -13.81 -39.16
CA LEU A 477 -10.54 -15.27 -39.27
C LEU A 477 -11.03 -15.96 -37.98
N HIS A 478 -10.52 -15.51 -36.82
CA HIS A 478 -10.99 -15.97 -35.51
C HIS A 478 -12.47 -15.62 -35.26
N ARG A 479 -12.95 -14.45 -35.70
CA ARG A 479 -14.38 -14.07 -35.59
C ARG A 479 -15.28 -14.98 -36.42
N LEU A 480 -14.77 -15.47 -37.56
CA LEU A 480 -15.47 -16.41 -38.43
C LEU A 480 -15.36 -17.88 -37.98
N GLY A 481 -14.66 -18.15 -36.87
CA GLY A 481 -14.55 -19.47 -36.26
C GLY A 481 -13.48 -20.38 -36.86
N TYR A 482 -12.71 -19.92 -37.86
CA TYR A 482 -11.66 -20.71 -38.49
C TYR A 482 -10.48 -20.95 -37.55
N LYS A 483 -9.91 -22.15 -37.62
CA LYS A 483 -8.85 -22.69 -36.75
C LYS A 483 -7.66 -23.24 -37.51
N THR A 484 -7.81 -23.68 -38.76
CA THR A 484 -6.75 -24.32 -39.56
C THR A 484 -6.51 -23.65 -40.93
N ILE A 485 -5.35 -23.94 -41.56
CA ILE A 485 -5.07 -23.52 -42.95
C ILE A 485 -6.03 -24.20 -43.94
N GLY A 486 -6.32 -25.49 -43.76
CA GLY A 486 -7.15 -26.27 -44.67
C GLY A 486 -8.55 -25.69 -44.81
N GLU A 487 -9.16 -25.27 -43.70
CA GLU A 487 -10.42 -24.52 -43.71
C GLU A 487 -10.35 -23.25 -44.57
N ILE A 488 -9.27 -22.47 -44.46
CA ILE A 488 -9.09 -21.22 -45.22
C ILE A 488 -8.90 -21.46 -46.72
N MET A 489 -8.18 -22.51 -47.11
CA MET A 489 -7.88 -22.83 -48.52
C MET A 489 -9.14 -22.96 -49.38
N PHE A 490 -10.21 -23.50 -48.79
CA PHE A 490 -11.48 -23.75 -49.46
C PHE A 490 -12.47 -22.57 -49.43
N ILE A 491 -12.13 -21.44 -48.79
CA ILE A 491 -12.99 -20.25 -48.80
C ILE A 491 -12.79 -19.47 -50.11
N PRO A 492 -13.85 -19.23 -50.92
CA PRO A 492 -13.75 -18.35 -52.07
C PRO A 492 -13.34 -16.93 -51.65
N GLY A 493 -12.37 -16.34 -52.35
CA GLY A 493 -11.84 -15.02 -51.98
C GLY A 493 -12.89 -13.90 -51.92
N ALA A 494 -13.94 -14.00 -52.74
CA ALA A 494 -15.09 -13.09 -52.72
C ALA A 494 -15.89 -13.13 -51.40
N THR A 495 -15.89 -14.26 -50.69
CA THR A 495 -16.56 -14.40 -49.38
C THR A 495 -15.80 -13.62 -48.31
N LEU A 496 -14.48 -13.79 -48.23
CA LEU A 496 -13.64 -13.03 -47.28
C LEU A 496 -13.66 -11.52 -47.60
N LEU A 497 -13.70 -11.13 -48.88
CA LEU A 497 -13.73 -9.72 -49.27
C LEU A 497 -15.06 -8.99 -48.95
N LYS A 498 -16.14 -9.71 -48.63
CA LYS A 498 -17.41 -9.12 -48.13
C LYS A 498 -17.35 -8.76 -46.63
N GLU A 499 -16.37 -9.26 -45.89
CA GLU A 499 -16.35 -9.13 -44.44
C GLU A 499 -16.01 -7.73 -43.92
N LYS A 500 -16.76 -7.28 -42.90
CA LYS A 500 -16.54 -5.97 -42.30
C LYS A 500 -15.16 -5.90 -41.65
N ASN A 501 -14.41 -4.86 -42.03
CA ASN A 501 -13.00 -4.62 -41.69
C ASN A 501 -12.00 -5.61 -42.31
N PHE A 502 -12.40 -6.46 -43.26
CA PHE A 502 -11.48 -7.18 -44.14
C PHE A 502 -11.28 -6.39 -45.46
N GLY A 503 -10.35 -6.82 -46.31
CA GLY A 503 -10.09 -6.16 -47.59
C GLY A 503 -8.81 -6.62 -48.27
N ARG A 504 -8.59 -6.18 -49.51
CA ARG A 504 -7.60 -6.78 -50.44
C ARG A 504 -6.18 -6.91 -49.87
N LYS A 505 -5.73 -6.00 -49.01
CA LYS A 505 -4.40 -6.11 -48.37
C LYS A 505 -4.27 -7.29 -47.39
N CYS A 506 -5.32 -7.60 -46.63
CA CYS A 506 -5.35 -8.78 -45.74
C CYS A 506 -5.64 -10.07 -46.52
N PHE A 507 -6.39 -9.98 -47.62
CA PHE A 507 -6.61 -11.09 -48.53
C PHE A 507 -5.29 -11.54 -49.19
N ASN A 508 -4.56 -10.61 -49.82
CA ASN A 508 -3.25 -10.90 -50.42
C ASN A 508 -2.24 -11.37 -49.36
N GLU A 509 -2.27 -10.82 -48.13
CA GLU A 509 -1.42 -11.28 -47.01
C GLU A 509 -1.63 -12.76 -46.67
N ILE A 510 -2.88 -13.23 -46.63
CA ILE A 510 -3.20 -14.65 -46.40
C ILE A 510 -2.77 -15.51 -47.60
N GLN A 511 -3.01 -15.05 -48.83
CA GLN A 511 -2.57 -15.74 -50.06
C GLN A 511 -1.04 -15.90 -50.10
N ASP A 512 -0.28 -14.86 -49.80
CA ASP A 512 1.20 -14.87 -49.76
C ASP A 512 1.75 -15.82 -48.70
N VAL A 513 1.08 -15.92 -47.55
CA VAL A 513 1.47 -16.80 -46.44
C VAL A 513 1.18 -18.26 -46.78
N ILE A 514 -0.02 -18.57 -47.29
CA ILE A 514 -0.36 -19.93 -47.75
C ILE A 514 0.59 -20.37 -48.87
N LYS A 515 0.86 -19.52 -49.87
CA LYS A 515 1.78 -19.84 -50.97
C LYS A 515 3.19 -20.19 -50.47
N LYS A 516 3.68 -19.53 -49.41
CA LYS A 516 4.99 -19.86 -48.81
C LYS A 516 4.98 -21.19 -48.08
N ILE A 517 4.05 -21.38 -47.15
CA ILE A 517 3.95 -22.60 -46.32
C ILE A 517 3.85 -23.84 -47.21
N VAL A 518 3.04 -23.76 -48.27
CA VAL A 518 2.71 -24.89 -49.15
C VAL A 518 3.76 -25.18 -50.22
N ILE A 519 4.37 -24.16 -50.85
CA ILE A 519 5.42 -24.39 -51.88
C ILE A 519 6.79 -24.68 -51.25
N GLN A 520 7.15 -24.01 -50.15
CA GLN A 520 8.53 -24.04 -49.64
C GLN A 520 8.79 -25.18 -48.65
N GLY A 521 7.72 -25.75 -48.08
CA GLY A 521 7.77 -26.82 -47.08
C GLY A 521 8.45 -26.38 -45.77
N ASN A 522 8.38 -27.24 -44.75
CA ASN A 522 9.01 -26.95 -43.45
C ASN A 522 10.52 -27.29 -43.46
N ASN A 523 11.29 -26.63 -44.33
CA ASN A 523 12.76 -26.72 -44.40
C ASN A 523 13.43 -25.98 -43.21
N GLN A 524 13.12 -26.41 -41.98
CA GLN A 524 13.78 -25.97 -40.73
C GLN A 524 14.41 -27.15 -39.97
N SER A 525 15.08 -28.04 -40.69
CA SER A 525 15.91 -29.13 -40.14
C SER A 525 17.33 -29.13 -40.73
N GLY A 526 17.84 -27.93 -41.03
CA GLY A 526 19.25 -27.66 -41.35
C GLY A 526 19.66 -26.39 -40.60
N SER A 527 20.86 -26.38 -40.01
CA SER A 527 21.23 -25.39 -38.99
C SER A 527 21.09 -23.94 -39.46
N LEU A 528 20.24 -23.18 -38.74
CA LEU A 528 20.15 -21.73 -38.85
C LEU A 528 21.03 -21.00 -37.81
N ALA A 529 21.61 -21.74 -36.85
CA ALA A 529 22.46 -21.17 -35.81
C ALA A 529 23.82 -20.70 -36.36
N ASP A 530 24.35 -21.40 -37.37
CA ASP A 530 25.62 -21.09 -38.05
C ASP A 530 25.58 -19.84 -38.93
N LYS A 531 24.60 -18.95 -38.72
CA LYS A 531 24.38 -17.68 -39.46
C LYS A 531 24.44 -16.44 -38.56
N LEU A 532 24.68 -16.59 -37.27
CA LEU A 532 24.92 -15.46 -36.37
C LEU A 532 26.41 -15.14 -36.28
N ASP A 533 26.75 -13.86 -36.39
CA ASP A 533 28.12 -13.38 -36.33
C ASP A 533 28.52 -13.09 -34.88
N PHE A 534 29.33 -13.95 -34.27
CA PHE A 534 29.79 -13.80 -32.90
C PHE A 534 31.10 -12.98 -32.75
N SER A 535 31.58 -12.30 -33.80
CA SER A 535 32.80 -11.47 -33.75
C SER A 535 32.74 -10.32 -32.74
N SER A 536 31.53 -9.82 -32.46
CA SER A 536 31.25 -8.85 -31.40
C SER A 536 29.80 -8.96 -30.93
N TYR A 537 29.49 -8.46 -29.73
CA TYR A 537 28.11 -8.36 -29.26
C TYR A 537 27.20 -7.57 -30.23
N ALA A 538 27.75 -6.52 -30.86
CA ALA A 538 27.03 -5.74 -31.87
C ALA A 538 26.71 -6.57 -33.11
N ALA A 539 27.71 -7.24 -33.69
CA ALA A 539 27.53 -8.11 -34.86
C ALA A 539 26.55 -9.27 -34.58
N MET A 540 26.56 -9.83 -33.36
CA MET A 540 25.64 -10.89 -32.96
C MET A 540 24.19 -10.40 -32.95
N VAL A 541 23.93 -9.21 -32.39
CA VAL A 541 22.60 -8.61 -32.36
C VAL A 541 22.16 -8.11 -33.73
N GLU A 542 23.07 -7.55 -34.54
CA GLU A 542 22.78 -7.09 -35.89
C GLU A 542 22.47 -8.25 -36.83
N SER A 543 23.26 -9.33 -36.81
CA SER A 543 22.95 -10.55 -37.57
C SER A 543 21.66 -11.22 -37.09
N PHE A 544 21.38 -11.26 -35.78
CA PHE A 544 20.13 -11.77 -35.21
C PHE A 544 18.90 -10.96 -35.65
N THR A 545 18.94 -9.64 -35.47
CA THR A 545 17.84 -8.75 -35.90
C THR A 545 17.68 -8.74 -37.41
N HIS A 546 18.76 -8.85 -38.19
CA HIS A 546 18.70 -8.94 -39.65
C HIS A 546 17.92 -10.17 -40.12
N HIS A 547 18.17 -11.34 -39.52
CA HIS A 547 17.43 -12.57 -39.83
C HIS A 547 15.96 -12.51 -39.39
N CYS A 548 15.65 -11.87 -38.26
CA CYS A 548 14.31 -11.91 -37.67
C CYS A 548 13.37 -10.76 -38.11
N LEU A 549 13.90 -9.63 -38.59
CA LEU A 549 13.14 -8.39 -38.78
C LEU A 549 13.23 -7.83 -40.22
N GLN A 550 12.21 -7.10 -40.64
CA GLN A 550 12.23 -6.33 -41.89
C GLN A 550 13.14 -5.10 -41.77
N LYS A 551 13.76 -4.66 -42.87
CA LYS A 551 14.78 -3.58 -42.92
C LYS A 551 14.42 -2.29 -42.14
N LYS A 552 13.15 -1.85 -42.15
CA LYS A 552 12.68 -0.67 -41.38
C LYS A 552 12.49 -0.90 -39.87
N SER A 553 12.79 -2.09 -39.37
CA SER A 553 12.70 -2.48 -37.96
C SER A 553 14.03 -3.02 -37.41
N GLN A 554 14.92 -3.51 -38.28
CA GLN A 554 16.28 -3.93 -37.94
C GLN A 554 17.03 -2.83 -37.18
N GLU A 555 17.37 -1.72 -37.85
CA GLU A 555 18.24 -0.66 -37.32
C GLU A 555 17.80 -0.09 -35.96
N LEU A 556 16.50 0.21 -35.81
CA LEU A 556 15.95 0.75 -34.56
C LEU A 556 16.00 -0.26 -33.40
N VAL A 557 15.84 -1.56 -33.68
CA VAL A 557 15.92 -2.61 -32.66
C VAL A 557 17.38 -2.93 -32.33
N SER A 558 18.28 -2.95 -33.31
CA SER A 558 19.73 -3.07 -33.08
C SER A 558 20.25 -1.95 -32.19
N LYS A 559 19.96 -0.67 -32.52
CA LYS A 559 20.30 0.50 -31.69
C LYS A 559 19.67 0.47 -30.29
N ARG A 560 18.65 -0.37 -30.05
CA ARG A 560 18.01 -0.56 -28.73
C ARG A 560 18.59 -1.72 -27.93
N LEU A 561 19.21 -2.69 -28.58
CA LEU A 561 19.87 -3.86 -27.98
C LEU A 561 21.39 -3.71 -27.89
N CYS A 562 21.98 -2.77 -28.65
CA CYS A 562 23.40 -2.41 -28.67
C CYS A 562 23.56 -0.89 -28.62
N PHE A 563 23.58 -0.34 -27.41
CA PHE A 563 23.98 1.04 -27.13
C PHE A 563 25.16 1.03 -26.16
N GLN A 564 26.06 2.02 -26.25
CA GLN A 564 27.25 2.07 -25.39
C GLN A 564 27.05 2.93 -24.13
N THR A 565 26.06 3.82 -24.12
CA THR A 565 25.74 4.72 -23.00
C THR A 565 25.24 3.98 -21.76
N GLU A 566 25.59 4.45 -20.55
CA GLU A 566 25.08 3.89 -19.28
C GLU A 566 23.55 3.82 -19.23
N LYS A 567 22.90 4.83 -19.82
CA LYS A 567 21.44 4.94 -19.89
C LYS A 567 20.95 4.45 -21.25
N ILE A 568 19.87 3.67 -21.23
CA ILE A 568 19.14 3.25 -22.42
C ILE A 568 18.65 4.51 -23.16
N PRO A 569 18.91 4.68 -24.47
CA PRO A 569 18.45 5.86 -25.23
C PRO A 569 16.95 6.12 -25.09
N THR A 570 16.49 7.36 -25.25
CA THR A 570 15.05 7.65 -25.25
C THR A 570 14.42 7.25 -26.59
N LEU A 571 13.09 7.11 -26.61
CA LEU A 571 12.32 6.91 -27.85
C LEU A 571 12.33 8.15 -28.77
N GLU A 572 12.78 9.28 -28.24
CA GLU A 572 12.83 10.59 -28.88
C GLU A 572 14.17 10.77 -29.59
N GLN A 573 15.28 10.53 -28.88
CA GLN A 573 16.64 10.46 -29.43
C GLN A 573 16.75 9.45 -30.58
N LEU A 574 16.17 8.25 -30.42
CA LEU A 574 16.11 7.24 -31.48
C LEU A 574 15.14 7.60 -32.62
N GLY A 575 14.22 8.54 -32.38
CA GLY A 575 13.35 9.11 -33.41
C GLY A 575 14.09 10.12 -34.26
N GLU A 576 14.73 11.10 -33.61
CA GLU A 576 15.57 12.14 -34.22
C GLU A 576 16.67 11.53 -35.09
N GLN A 577 17.45 10.58 -34.57
CA GLN A 577 18.51 9.87 -35.28
C GLN A 577 18.06 9.11 -36.53
N LEU A 578 16.77 8.79 -36.66
CA LEU A 578 16.20 8.04 -37.78
C LEU A 578 15.16 8.84 -38.58
N ALA A 579 15.04 10.15 -38.33
CA ALA A 579 14.02 11.03 -38.92
C ALA A 579 12.56 10.50 -38.79
N ILE A 580 12.21 9.93 -37.63
CA ILE A 580 10.86 9.45 -37.31
C ILE A 580 10.36 10.02 -35.99
N THR A 581 9.03 10.16 -35.85
CA THR A 581 8.44 10.60 -34.57
C THR A 581 8.66 9.58 -33.44
N ARG A 582 8.71 10.07 -32.19
CA ARG A 582 8.78 9.26 -30.96
C ARG A 582 7.71 8.15 -30.91
N GLU A 583 6.48 8.45 -31.30
CA GLU A 583 5.39 7.48 -31.39
C GLU A 583 5.63 6.45 -32.50
N ARG A 584 6.20 6.86 -33.64
CA ARG A 584 6.56 5.93 -34.71
C ARG A 584 7.68 4.98 -34.28
N ALA A 585 8.70 5.47 -33.57
CA ALA A 585 9.74 4.64 -32.98
C ALA A 585 9.15 3.61 -32.00
N ARG A 586 8.23 4.04 -31.11
CA ARG A 586 7.51 3.14 -30.18
C ARG A 586 6.73 2.03 -30.90
N GLN A 587 6.02 2.35 -31.98
CA GLN A 587 5.28 1.37 -32.78
C GLN A 587 6.21 0.34 -33.45
N ILE A 588 7.33 0.79 -34.01
CA ILE A 588 8.31 -0.07 -34.67
C ILE A 588 8.97 -1.01 -33.65
N LEU A 589 9.41 -0.49 -32.49
CA LEU A 589 9.97 -1.32 -31.41
C LEU A 589 8.95 -2.33 -30.88
N LYS A 590 7.70 -1.93 -30.65
CA LYS A 590 6.64 -2.86 -30.20
C LYS A 590 6.42 -4.01 -31.19
N LYS A 591 6.40 -3.73 -32.50
CA LYS A 591 6.29 -4.79 -33.52
C LYS A 591 7.57 -5.63 -33.60
N GLY A 592 8.74 -4.99 -33.52
CA GLY A 592 10.05 -5.64 -33.54
C GLY A 592 10.19 -6.67 -32.43
N TYR A 593 10.01 -6.26 -31.17
CA TYR A 593 10.09 -7.17 -30.03
C TYR A 593 9.02 -8.27 -30.04
N ALA A 594 7.80 -7.99 -30.51
CA ALA A 594 6.80 -9.03 -30.70
C ALA A 594 7.23 -10.09 -31.75
N THR A 595 8.02 -9.68 -32.75
CA THR A 595 8.58 -10.59 -33.77
C THR A 595 9.81 -11.34 -33.24
N LEU A 596 10.69 -10.68 -32.48
CA LEU A 596 11.86 -11.34 -31.85
C LEU A 596 11.45 -12.38 -30.80
N LYS A 597 10.30 -12.21 -30.13
CA LYS A 597 9.78 -13.16 -29.13
C LYS A 597 9.10 -14.42 -29.72
N ILE A 598 9.03 -14.56 -31.04
CA ILE A 598 8.55 -15.79 -31.69
C ILE A 598 9.56 -16.92 -31.43
N LYS A 599 9.09 -18.10 -31.05
CA LYS A 599 9.95 -19.22 -30.62
C LYS A 599 11.07 -19.56 -31.62
N THR A 600 10.74 -19.71 -32.90
CA THR A 600 11.72 -20.01 -33.97
C THR A 600 12.82 -18.96 -34.12
N ASN A 601 12.55 -17.71 -33.70
CA ASN A 601 13.53 -16.64 -33.68
C ASN A 601 14.38 -16.70 -32.41
N ILE A 602 13.78 -16.91 -31.23
CA ILE A 602 14.51 -17.13 -29.97
C ILE A 602 15.46 -18.34 -30.07
N ASP A 603 15.04 -19.42 -30.75
CA ASP A 603 15.82 -20.65 -30.91
C ASP A 603 17.15 -20.41 -31.68
N LEU A 604 17.29 -19.33 -32.46
CA LEU A 604 18.57 -18.91 -33.06
C LEU A 604 19.63 -18.55 -32.01
N LEU A 605 19.20 -17.98 -30.88
CA LEU A 605 20.07 -17.60 -29.76
C LEU A 605 20.27 -18.74 -28.75
N LYS A 606 19.85 -19.97 -29.06
CA LYS A 606 19.97 -21.13 -28.15
C LYS A 606 21.41 -21.35 -27.65
N GLY A 607 22.39 -21.39 -28.55
CA GLY A 607 23.80 -21.58 -28.17
C GLY A 607 24.40 -20.40 -27.37
N PHE A 608 23.87 -19.19 -27.55
CA PHE A 608 24.22 -18.02 -26.72
C PHE A 608 23.59 -18.13 -25.31
N ARG A 609 22.32 -18.56 -25.23
CA ARG A 609 21.61 -18.84 -23.97
C ARG A 609 22.30 -19.95 -23.17
N GLU A 610 22.64 -21.07 -23.81
CA GLU A 610 23.44 -22.15 -23.20
C GLU A 610 24.82 -21.65 -22.76
N SER A 611 25.42 -20.72 -23.52
CA SER A 611 26.70 -20.12 -23.17
C SER A 611 26.65 -19.19 -21.97
N ILE A 612 25.56 -18.43 -21.79
CA ILE A 612 25.24 -17.67 -20.57
C ILE A 612 25.04 -18.64 -19.42
N ASP A 613 24.16 -19.64 -19.56
CA ASP A 613 23.83 -20.56 -18.47
C ASP A 613 25.09 -21.28 -17.97
N THR A 614 25.99 -21.70 -18.88
CA THR A 614 27.32 -22.23 -18.53
C THR A 614 28.16 -21.28 -17.68
N VAL A 615 28.25 -20.00 -18.07
CA VAL A 615 29.05 -18.98 -17.36
C VAL A 615 28.51 -18.74 -15.96
N VAL A 616 27.19 -18.61 -15.82
CA VAL A 616 26.53 -18.41 -14.52
C VAL A 616 26.72 -19.63 -13.62
N THR A 617 26.62 -20.85 -14.16
CA THR A 617 26.84 -22.10 -13.39
C THR A 617 28.28 -22.23 -12.90
N ILE A 618 29.29 -21.94 -13.73
CA ILE A 618 30.72 -21.96 -13.32
C ILE A 618 31.00 -20.94 -12.21
N GLY A 619 30.28 -19.82 -12.17
CA GLY A 619 30.34 -18.80 -11.12
C GLY A 619 29.59 -19.12 -9.82
N GLY A 620 28.94 -20.29 -9.73
CA GLY A 620 28.15 -20.73 -8.57
C GLY A 620 26.63 -20.51 -8.68
N GLY A 621 26.09 -20.25 -9.87
CA GLY A 621 24.65 -20.11 -10.14
C GLY A 621 24.12 -18.67 -10.07
N ILE A 622 24.96 -17.70 -9.75
CA ILE A 622 24.61 -16.27 -9.63
C ILE A 622 25.76 -15.38 -10.09
N ILE A 623 25.42 -14.32 -10.83
CA ILE A 623 26.37 -13.30 -11.31
C ILE A 623 25.65 -11.95 -11.41
N THR A 624 26.38 -10.83 -11.33
CA THR A 624 25.80 -9.52 -11.70
C THR A 624 25.80 -9.37 -13.22
N LEU A 625 24.94 -8.53 -13.76
CA LEU A 625 24.85 -8.26 -15.20
C LEU A 625 26.16 -7.68 -15.76
N GLY A 626 26.88 -6.88 -14.96
CA GLY A 626 28.23 -6.41 -15.25
C GLY A 626 29.26 -7.55 -15.30
N GLY A 627 29.27 -8.43 -14.29
CA GLY A 627 30.14 -9.62 -14.25
C GLY A 627 29.88 -10.58 -15.42
N LEU A 628 28.60 -10.80 -15.78
CA LEU A 628 28.23 -11.60 -16.95
C LEU A 628 28.72 -10.95 -18.24
N SER A 629 28.63 -9.63 -18.35
CA SER A 629 29.16 -8.86 -19.48
C SER A 629 30.65 -9.15 -19.70
N THR A 630 31.47 -9.04 -18.64
CA THR A 630 32.91 -9.31 -18.71
C THR A 630 33.20 -10.79 -19.03
N ALA A 631 32.50 -11.72 -18.37
CA ALA A 631 32.70 -13.15 -18.62
C ALA A 631 32.26 -13.59 -20.03
N LEU A 632 31.26 -12.94 -20.63
CA LEU A 632 30.91 -13.13 -22.05
C LEU A 632 31.96 -12.52 -22.98
N GLN A 633 32.55 -11.38 -22.63
CA GLN A 633 33.67 -10.79 -23.38
C GLN A 633 34.84 -11.78 -23.48
N GLU A 634 35.27 -12.33 -22.34
CA GLU A 634 36.35 -13.32 -22.26
C GLU A 634 36.00 -14.59 -23.04
N LYS A 635 34.77 -15.11 -22.88
CA LYS A 635 34.31 -16.35 -23.53
C LYS A 635 34.24 -16.27 -25.06
N TYR A 636 33.91 -15.11 -25.62
CA TYR A 636 33.79 -14.90 -27.07
C TYR A 636 34.97 -14.13 -27.69
N GLY A 637 35.97 -13.72 -26.89
CA GLY A 637 37.13 -12.97 -27.37
C GLY A 637 36.81 -11.54 -27.86
N TRP A 638 35.75 -10.92 -27.33
CA TRP A 638 35.29 -9.60 -27.80
C TRP A 638 36.25 -8.48 -27.38
N LEU A 639 36.47 -7.52 -28.29
CA LEU A 639 37.35 -6.35 -28.05
C LEU A 639 36.88 -5.45 -26.89
N SER A 640 35.59 -5.47 -26.57
CA SER A 640 35.01 -4.73 -25.45
C SER A 640 33.81 -5.47 -24.86
N PRO A 641 33.52 -5.29 -23.56
CA PRO A 641 32.40 -5.94 -22.92
C PRO A 641 31.06 -5.31 -23.38
N PRO A 642 29.98 -6.10 -23.49
CA PRO A 642 28.67 -5.58 -23.83
C PRO A 642 28.16 -4.66 -22.72
N ASN A 643 27.63 -3.49 -23.07
CA ASN A 643 26.98 -2.58 -22.12
C ASN A 643 25.95 -3.37 -21.26
N PRO A 644 26.06 -3.40 -19.92
CA PRO A 644 25.25 -4.33 -19.12
C PRO A 644 23.74 -4.09 -19.24
N PRO A 645 23.22 -2.84 -19.15
CA PRO A 645 21.81 -2.56 -19.48
C PRO A 645 21.38 -3.03 -20.87
N ALA A 646 22.24 -2.92 -21.89
CA ALA A 646 21.94 -3.37 -23.25
C ALA A 646 21.85 -4.91 -23.35
N LEU A 647 22.80 -5.63 -22.73
CA LEU A 647 22.73 -7.08 -22.53
C LEU A 647 21.45 -7.47 -21.77
N GLY A 648 21.08 -6.70 -20.75
CA GLY A 648 19.85 -6.85 -19.99
C GLY A 648 18.57 -6.77 -20.85
N GLN A 649 18.53 -5.86 -21.83
CA GLN A 649 17.41 -5.80 -22.78
C GLN A 649 17.32 -7.06 -23.66
N LEU A 650 18.46 -7.66 -24.05
CA LEU A 650 18.49 -8.93 -24.79
C LEU A 650 18.06 -10.11 -23.89
N LEU A 651 18.57 -10.18 -22.65
CA LEU A 651 18.15 -11.19 -21.67
C LEU A 651 16.64 -11.11 -21.36
N SER A 652 16.04 -9.91 -21.35
CA SER A 652 14.59 -9.69 -21.19
C SER A 652 13.73 -10.23 -22.36
N LEU A 653 14.36 -10.63 -23.47
CA LEU A 653 13.72 -11.39 -24.55
C LEU A 653 13.80 -12.91 -24.31
N LEU A 654 14.93 -13.40 -23.78
CA LEU A 654 15.19 -14.81 -23.49
C LEU A 654 14.53 -15.30 -22.18
N LYS A 655 14.36 -14.42 -21.19
CA LYS A 655 13.69 -14.65 -19.90
C LYS A 655 12.56 -13.60 -19.74
N PRO A 656 11.38 -13.78 -20.38
CA PRO A 656 10.38 -12.71 -20.53
C PRO A 656 9.73 -12.22 -19.23
N ASN A 657 9.90 -12.93 -18.11
CA ASN A 657 9.40 -12.56 -16.78
C ASN A 657 10.44 -11.78 -15.95
N GLN A 658 11.67 -11.62 -16.43
CA GLN A 658 12.74 -10.90 -15.73
C GLN A 658 13.10 -9.62 -16.50
N LEU A 659 13.26 -8.52 -15.78
CA LEU A 659 13.70 -7.24 -16.32
C LEU A 659 15.08 -6.89 -15.75
N PHE A 660 15.87 -6.21 -16.56
CA PHE A 660 17.24 -5.80 -16.25
C PHE A 660 17.43 -4.34 -16.69
N ALA A 661 18.03 -3.53 -15.81
CA ALA A 661 18.16 -2.08 -15.95
C ALA A 661 19.56 -1.55 -15.58
N GLY A 662 20.34 -2.24 -14.75
CA GLY A 662 21.65 -1.81 -14.26
C GLY A 662 22.69 -2.93 -14.16
N ALA A 663 23.96 -2.57 -13.98
CA ALA A 663 25.07 -3.53 -13.93
C ALA A 663 24.99 -4.50 -12.74
N GLU A 664 24.41 -4.07 -11.61
CA GLU A 664 24.27 -4.89 -10.39
C GLU A 664 23.07 -5.85 -10.41
N ASP A 665 22.25 -5.84 -11.47
CA ASP A 665 21.11 -6.76 -11.56
C ASP A 665 21.58 -8.21 -11.63
N LEU A 666 20.94 -9.06 -10.82
CA LEU A 666 21.38 -10.43 -10.60
C LEU A 666 20.81 -11.40 -11.65
N VAL A 667 21.69 -11.96 -12.47
CA VAL A 667 21.38 -13.09 -13.35
C VAL A 667 21.59 -14.37 -12.56
N MET A 668 20.54 -15.19 -12.46
CA MET A 668 20.56 -16.48 -11.77
C MET A 668 20.21 -17.62 -12.73
N VAL A 669 20.79 -18.79 -12.45
CA VAL A 669 20.55 -20.06 -13.14
C VAL A 669 20.49 -21.14 -12.08
N GLU A 670 19.47 -22.00 -12.16
CA GLU A 670 19.24 -23.07 -11.19
C GLU A 670 20.38 -24.09 -11.28
N CYS A 671 21.16 -24.20 -10.19
CA CYS A 671 22.18 -25.24 -10.03
C CYS A 671 22.36 -25.57 -8.53
N GLU A 672 22.89 -26.76 -8.25
CA GLU A 672 23.08 -27.29 -6.89
C GLU A 672 23.91 -26.37 -5.98
N CYS A 673 24.77 -25.51 -6.54
CA CYS A 673 25.58 -24.58 -5.76
C CYS A 673 24.75 -23.52 -5.00
N LEU A 674 23.57 -23.13 -5.51
CA LEU A 674 22.73 -22.11 -4.87
C LEU A 674 22.15 -22.56 -3.51
N THR A 675 22.08 -23.87 -3.28
CA THR A 675 21.55 -24.53 -2.08
C THR A 675 22.61 -25.40 -1.37
N CYS A 676 23.88 -25.32 -1.76
CA CYS A 676 24.96 -26.13 -1.18
C CYS A 676 25.52 -25.47 0.10
N GLU A 677 25.72 -26.27 1.16
CA GLU A 677 26.23 -25.76 2.44
C GLU A 677 27.76 -25.72 2.54
N LYS A 678 28.50 -26.55 1.79
CA LYS A 678 29.97 -26.60 1.86
C LYS A 678 30.68 -25.24 1.65
N PRO A 679 30.22 -24.36 0.74
CA PRO A 679 30.73 -22.98 0.63
C PRO A 679 30.45 -22.13 1.87
N PHE A 680 29.31 -22.34 2.53
CA PHE A 680 28.88 -21.60 3.73
C PHE A 680 29.63 -22.08 4.98
N GLU A 681 29.78 -23.39 5.15
CA GLU A 681 30.65 -24.02 6.16
C GLU A 681 32.08 -23.48 6.05
N LYS A 682 32.64 -23.43 4.83
CA LYS A 682 34.00 -22.91 4.62
C LYS A 682 34.12 -21.39 4.83
N LEU A 683 33.06 -20.62 4.60
CA LEU A 683 33.02 -19.19 4.97
C LEU A 683 33.03 -19.00 6.49
N LEU A 684 32.25 -19.81 7.22
CA LEU A 684 32.21 -19.79 8.68
C LEU A 684 33.53 -20.27 9.32
N SER A 685 34.32 -21.06 8.59
CA SER A 685 35.65 -21.55 8.95
C SER A 685 36.82 -20.69 8.41
N LEU A 686 36.59 -19.45 7.97
CA LEU A 686 37.68 -18.52 7.70
C LEU A 686 38.33 -18.08 9.02
N ASP A 687 39.65 -18.10 9.05
CA ASP A 687 40.46 -17.72 10.21
C ASP A 687 40.56 -16.20 10.31
N PHE A 688 39.84 -15.63 11.28
CA PHE A 688 39.88 -14.19 11.59
C PHE A 688 40.73 -13.88 12.85
N GLU A 689 41.46 -14.87 13.38
CA GLU A 689 42.40 -14.69 14.48
C GLU A 689 43.77 -14.27 13.94
N GLU A 690 44.25 -14.92 12.86
CA GLU A 690 45.47 -14.49 12.14
C GLU A 690 45.23 -13.31 11.19
N HIS A 691 43.99 -13.04 10.76
CA HIS A 691 43.67 -12.06 9.71
C HIS A 691 42.44 -11.20 10.06
N GLU A 692 42.61 -9.88 10.27
CA GLU A 692 41.49 -8.97 10.56
C GLU A 692 40.41 -8.92 9.46
N SER A 693 40.75 -9.29 8.21
CA SER A 693 39.83 -9.30 7.08
C SER A 693 40.32 -10.19 5.92
N PHE A 694 39.40 -10.61 5.05
CA PHE A 694 39.72 -11.26 3.78
C PHE A 694 39.13 -10.48 2.59
N HIS A 695 39.95 -10.17 1.59
CA HIS A 695 39.45 -9.62 0.34
C HIS A 695 38.52 -10.62 -0.38
N ILE A 696 37.38 -10.17 -0.92
CA ILE A 696 36.32 -11.03 -1.51
C ILE A 696 36.89 -12.02 -2.53
N ARG A 697 37.83 -11.59 -3.38
CA ARG A 697 38.48 -12.47 -4.38
C ARG A 697 39.29 -13.60 -3.74
N VAL A 698 39.93 -13.38 -2.59
CA VAL A 698 40.69 -14.40 -1.86
C VAL A 698 39.74 -15.40 -1.21
N ALA A 699 38.69 -14.91 -0.55
CA ALA A 699 37.65 -15.77 0.02
C ALA A 699 36.94 -16.61 -1.07
N SER A 700 36.61 -16.01 -2.22
CA SER A 700 36.05 -16.70 -3.39
C SER A 700 36.95 -17.86 -3.86
N SER A 701 38.24 -17.60 -4.07
CA SER A 701 39.21 -18.65 -4.46
C SER A 701 39.34 -19.75 -3.41
N ASN A 702 39.35 -19.40 -2.11
CA ASN A 702 39.42 -20.37 -1.02
C ASN A 702 38.17 -21.26 -0.94
N LEU A 703 36.97 -20.68 -1.11
CA LEU A 703 35.71 -21.42 -1.17
C LEU A 703 35.64 -22.30 -2.43
N ALA A 704 36.05 -21.77 -3.59
CA ALA A 704 36.05 -22.51 -4.85
C ALA A 704 36.99 -23.72 -4.80
N LYS A 705 38.23 -23.54 -4.30
CA LYS A 705 39.18 -24.64 -4.05
C LYS A 705 38.59 -25.70 -3.12
N HIS A 706 38.02 -25.29 -1.98
CA HIS A 706 37.37 -26.23 -1.05
C HIS A 706 36.24 -27.02 -1.72
N CYS A 707 35.48 -26.42 -2.64
CA CYS A 707 34.44 -27.11 -3.40
C CYS A 707 35.01 -28.03 -4.49
N GLN A 708 36.09 -27.64 -5.16
CA GLN A 708 36.81 -28.49 -6.12
C GLN A 708 37.42 -29.73 -5.46
N GLU A 709 37.76 -29.65 -4.18
CA GLU A 709 38.19 -30.79 -3.37
C GLU A 709 36.98 -31.63 -2.92
N ASN A 710 35.98 -31.02 -2.27
CA ASN A 710 35.00 -31.70 -1.43
C ASN A 710 33.57 -31.83 -2.02
N CYS A 711 33.29 -31.32 -3.23
CA CYS A 711 31.97 -31.43 -3.88
C CYS A 711 31.93 -32.56 -4.93
N VAL A 712 30.73 -33.10 -5.18
CA VAL A 712 30.49 -34.07 -6.27
C VAL A 712 30.34 -33.33 -7.61
N VAL A 713 29.64 -32.20 -7.60
CA VAL A 713 29.54 -31.28 -8.74
C VAL A 713 30.84 -30.50 -8.88
N LYS A 714 31.51 -30.64 -10.04
CA LYS A 714 32.70 -29.88 -10.44
C LYS A 714 32.56 -29.47 -11.91
N PRO A 715 33.03 -28.27 -12.34
CA PRO A 715 33.86 -27.32 -11.60
C PRO A 715 33.21 -25.93 -11.43
N VAL A 716 32.96 -25.51 -10.18
CA VAL A 716 33.00 -24.08 -9.86
C VAL A 716 34.47 -23.65 -9.92
N GLN A 717 34.82 -22.73 -10.81
CA GLN A 717 36.21 -22.26 -10.95
C GLN A 717 36.51 -21.16 -9.94
N THR A 718 35.61 -20.18 -9.83
CA THR A 718 35.59 -19.09 -8.86
C THR A 718 34.14 -18.77 -8.51
N PHE A 719 33.86 -18.30 -7.31
CA PHE A 719 32.54 -17.79 -6.95
C PHE A 719 32.43 -16.30 -7.28
N HIS A 720 31.34 -15.88 -7.94
CA HIS A 720 31.12 -14.45 -8.17
C HIS A 720 30.93 -13.68 -6.85
N GLN A 721 31.25 -12.39 -6.81
CA GLN A 721 31.04 -11.55 -5.62
C GLN A 721 29.60 -11.64 -5.08
N ALA A 722 28.60 -11.61 -5.96
CA ALA A 722 27.20 -11.80 -5.61
C ALA A 722 26.88 -13.11 -4.87
N TYR A 723 27.67 -14.17 -5.11
CA TYR A 723 27.56 -15.43 -4.36
C TYR A 723 28.13 -15.28 -2.95
N ILE A 724 29.27 -14.62 -2.80
CA ILE A 724 29.90 -14.32 -1.50
C ILE A 724 29.00 -13.40 -0.66
N GLU A 725 28.39 -12.38 -1.27
CA GLU A 725 27.35 -11.56 -0.65
C GLU A 725 26.13 -12.38 -0.21
N ARG A 726 25.66 -13.32 -1.04
CA ARG A 726 24.57 -14.24 -0.69
C ARG A 726 24.93 -15.05 0.56
N LEU A 727 26.14 -15.62 0.63
CA LEU A 727 26.60 -16.34 1.82
C LEU A 727 26.76 -15.45 3.06
N ILE A 728 27.31 -14.23 2.92
CA ILE A 728 27.54 -13.35 4.07
C ILE A 728 26.22 -12.92 4.72
N ARG A 729 25.19 -12.62 3.92
CA ARG A 729 23.83 -12.35 4.44
C ARG A 729 23.29 -13.55 5.24
N ARG A 730 23.48 -14.79 4.74
CA ARG A 730 23.13 -16.03 5.48
C ARG A 730 23.80 -16.14 6.87
N THR A 731 24.94 -15.50 7.12
CA THR A 731 25.60 -15.52 8.45
C THR A 731 24.90 -14.67 9.53
N ASN A 732 23.71 -14.12 9.24
CA ASN A 732 22.92 -13.29 10.16
C ASN A 732 23.68 -12.08 10.73
N GLY A 733 24.63 -11.53 9.97
CA GLY A 733 25.44 -10.39 10.37
C GLY A 733 26.66 -10.73 11.22
N LYS A 734 27.10 -12.00 11.30
CA LYS A 734 28.43 -12.37 11.85
C LYS A 734 29.56 -11.71 11.05
N TYR A 735 29.43 -11.65 9.73
CA TYR A 735 30.36 -10.96 8.84
C TYR A 735 29.70 -9.79 8.10
N VAL A 736 30.52 -8.80 7.73
CA VAL A 736 30.16 -7.60 6.97
C VAL A 736 31.13 -7.46 5.80
N ILE A 737 30.67 -6.93 4.66
CA ILE A 737 31.54 -6.47 3.56
C ILE A 737 31.76 -4.96 3.70
N HIS A 738 33.00 -4.52 3.60
CA HIS A 738 33.39 -3.12 3.54
C HIS A 738 34.59 -2.96 2.61
N ASN A 739 34.46 -2.17 1.54
CA ASN A 739 35.51 -1.90 0.55
C ASN A 739 36.20 -3.19 0.04
N ASP A 740 35.39 -4.13 -0.45
CA ASP A 740 35.80 -5.48 -0.90
C ASP A 740 36.51 -6.37 0.14
N LEU A 741 36.53 -5.96 1.41
CA LEU A 741 37.00 -6.77 2.54
C LEU A 741 35.82 -7.37 3.31
N ILE A 742 35.90 -8.68 3.57
CA ILE A 742 35.03 -9.41 4.49
C ILE A 742 35.64 -9.26 5.90
N MET A 743 34.86 -8.81 6.86
CA MET A 743 35.28 -8.59 8.25
C MET A 743 34.28 -9.21 9.25
N PRO A 744 34.72 -9.62 10.45
CA PRO A 744 33.80 -9.88 11.57
C PRO A 744 33.06 -8.60 11.95
N ARG A 745 31.77 -8.70 12.26
CA ARG A 745 30.98 -7.54 12.71
C ARG A 745 31.57 -6.91 13.97
N ASP A 746 32.12 -7.71 14.88
CA ASP A 746 32.74 -7.24 16.12
C ASP A 746 34.05 -6.47 15.90
N THR A 747 34.75 -6.72 14.79
CA THR A 747 35.94 -5.94 14.37
C THR A 747 35.55 -4.71 13.55
N TRP A 748 34.49 -4.82 12.74
CA TRP A 748 34.03 -3.77 11.83
C TRP A 748 33.21 -2.68 12.55
N LEU A 749 32.29 -3.06 13.43
CA LEU A 749 31.30 -2.16 14.05
C LEU A 749 31.95 -1.10 14.96
N PRO A 750 32.98 -1.38 15.78
CA PRO A 750 33.70 -0.34 16.50
C PRO A 750 34.35 0.68 15.56
N ARG A 751 34.98 0.22 14.47
CA ARG A 751 35.76 1.08 13.55
C ARG A 751 34.92 1.91 12.59
N TYR A 752 33.94 1.28 11.97
CA TYR A 752 33.19 1.81 10.82
C TYR A 752 31.67 1.91 11.06
N GLY A 753 31.20 1.53 12.25
CA GLY A 753 29.80 1.69 12.63
C GLY A 753 29.36 3.15 12.55
N VAL A 754 28.20 3.38 11.91
CA VAL A 754 27.60 4.72 11.75
C VAL A 754 26.51 4.98 12.81
N LYS A 755 25.68 3.97 13.12
CA LYS A 755 24.59 4.07 14.09
C LYS A 755 25.15 4.02 15.51
N LEU A 756 25.15 5.15 16.19
CA LEU A 756 25.71 5.33 17.54
C LEU A 756 25.12 4.34 18.57
N GLU A 757 23.84 3.99 18.45
CA GLU A 757 23.19 2.98 19.30
C GLU A 757 23.88 1.61 19.19
N ASP A 758 24.14 1.11 17.98
CA ASP A 758 24.78 -0.19 17.74
C ASP A 758 26.20 -0.23 18.31
N ILE A 759 26.95 0.86 18.19
CA ILE A 759 28.29 1.01 18.77
C ILE A 759 28.22 0.96 20.30
N ILE A 760 27.28 1.71 20.89
CA ILE A 760 27.10 1.77 22.34
C ILE A 760 26.64 0.43 22.92
N ILE A 761 25.73 -0.28 22.24
CA ILE A 761 25.32 -1.64 22.61
C ILE A 761 26.55 -2.55 22.58
N HIS A 762 27.31 -2.58 21.49
CA HIS A 762 28.50 -3.42 21.39
C HIS A 762 29.57 -3.08 22.46
N VAL A 763 29.76 -1.80 22.81
CA VAL A 763 30.65 -1.40 23.91
C VAL A 763 30.15 -1.92 25.26
N LEU A 764 28.84 -1.86 25.53
CA LEU A 764 28.24 -2.40 26.75
C LEU A 764 28.31 -3.94 26.81
N GLU A 765 28.02 -4.64 25.70
CA GLU A 765 28.14 -6.09 25.57
C GLU A 765 29.58 -6.56 25.81
N ARG A 766 30.56 -5.93 25.13
CA ARG A 766 32.00 -6.23 25.25
C ARG A 766 32.58 -5.95 26.65
N ASN A 767 31.95 -5.07 27.43
CA ASN A 767 32.33 -4.81 28.83
C ASN A 767 31.52 -5.64 29.85
N GLY A 768 30.38 -6.23 29.46
CA GLY A 768 29.55 -7.10 30.30
C GLY A 768 28.95 -6.45 31.55
N LYS A 769 28.89 -5.11 31.63
CA LYS A 769 28.46 -4.37 32.82
C LYS A 769 27.86 -2.99 32.45
N PRO A 770 27.05 -2.38 33.32
CA PRO A 770 26.66 -0.98 33.17
C PRO A 770 27.86 -0.03 33.24
N MET A 771 27.83 1.03 32.43
CA MET A 771 28.90 2.01 32.30
C MET A 771 28.34 3.44 32.38
N HIS A 772 29.12 4.35 32.96
CA HIS A 772 28.82 5.77 32.92
C HIS A 772 29.04 6.32 31.50
N PHE A 773 28.25 7.31 31.05
CA PHE A 773 28.41 7.86 29.70
C PHE A 773 29.85 8.35 29.43
N SER A 774 30.50 8.97 30.41
CA SER A 774 31.92 9.39 30.36
C SER A 774 32.95 8.25 30.27
N GLU A 775 32.57 7.00 30.58
CA GLU A 775 33.41 5.82 30.34
C GLU A 775 33.20 5.28 28.91
N ILE A 776 32.01 5.47 28.34
CA ILE A 776 31.65 5.04 26.98
C ILE A 776 32.26 5.99 25.93
N THR A 777 32.18 7.31 26.15
CA THR A 777 32.73 8.34 25.23
C THR A 777 34.16 8.05 24.76
N PRO A 778 35.18 7.89 25.64
CA PRO A 778 36.57 7.70 25.21
C PRO A 778 36.82 6.38 24.48
N ILE A 779 35.98 5.36 24.67
CA ILE A 779 36.07 4.10 23.90
C ILE A 779 35.64 4.36 22.46
N ILE A 780 34.52 5.06 22.26
CA ILE A 780 34.00 5.41 20.93
C ILE A 780 34.96 6.36 20.20
N GLN A 781 35.43 7.42 20.88
CA GLN A 781 36.40 8.38 20.30
C GLN A 781 37.69 7.69 19.82
N LYS A 782 38.13 6.64 20.54
CA LYS A 782 39.38 5.91 20.24
C LYS A 782 39.21 4.89 19.13
N GLU A 783 38.09 4.16 19.11
CA GLU A 783 37.91 3.03 18.19
C GLU A 783 37.15 3.39 16.90
N ASN A 784 36.29 4.42 16.89
CA ASN A 784 35.39 4.73 15.77
C ASN A 784 35.81 5.97 14.95
N ILE A 785 35.85 5.82 13.61
CA ILE A 785 36.26 6.88 12.68
C ILE A 785 35.16 7.94 12.46
N THR A 786 33.88 7.55 12.59
CA THR A 786 32.72 8.45 12.35
C THR A 786 32.41 9.32 13.59
N HIS A 787 32.71 8.81 14.78
CA HIS A 787 32.37 9.40 16.08
C HIS A 787 33.61 9.79 16.91
N SER A 788 34.76 10.02 16.26
CA SER A 788 36.03 10.41 16.91
C SER A 788 35.92 11.63 17.82
N ASP A 789 35.04 12.57 17.46
CA ASP A 789 34.91 13.89 18.09
C ASP A 789 33.66 13.97 18.99
N ILE A 790 33.01 12.82 19.29
CA ILE A 790 31.76 12.80 20.05
C ILE A 790 31.96 13.26 21.50
N SER A 791 31.05 14.09 22.01
CA SER A 791 31.11 14.58 23.40
C SER A 791 30.30 13.73 24.37
N ASP A 792 30.67 13.77 25.65
CA ASP A 792 29.89 13.22 26.78
C ASP A 792 28.41 13.64 26.74
N HIS A 793 28.14 14.90 26.38
CA HIS A 793 26.78 15.40 26.26
C HIS A 793 26.02 14.72 25.12
N ASN A 794 26.66 14.49 23.97
CA ASN A 794 26.06 13.80 22.84
C ASN A 794 25.79 12.32 23.17
N VAL A 795 26.75 11.63 23.80
CA VAL A 795 26.59 10.24 24.25
C VAL A 795 25.45 10.12 25.27
N HIS A 796 25.41 10.99 26.29
CA HIS A 796 24.33 11.03 27.28
C HIS A 796 22.96 11.34 26.66
N ALA A 797 22.89 12.34 25.78
CA ALA A 797 21.65 12.74 25.13
C ALA A 797 21.13 11.73 24.09
N ALA A 798 22.00 10.83 23.61
CA ALA A 798 21.64 9.68 22.77
C ALA A 798 21.15 8.50 23.63
N LEU A 799 21.89 8.13 24.68
CA LEU A 799 21.50 7.10 25.66
C LEU A 799 20.11 7.34 26.27
N MET A 800 19.76 8.60 26.56
CA MET A 800 18.42 9.02 27.02
C MET A 800 17.27 8.79 26.00
N ARG A 801 17.55 8.28 24.79
CA ARG A 801 16.56 8.06 23.71
C ARG A 801 16.51 6.63 23.19
N PHE A 802 17.37 5.73 23.66
CA PHE A 802 17.46 4.36 23.14
C PHE A 802 16.61 3.41 24.01
N ASP A 803 15.59 2.79 23.43
CA ASP A 803 14.72 1.82 24.12
C ASP A 803 15.46 0.54 24.57
N THR A 804 16.67 0.32 24.03
CA THR A 804 17.56 -0.83 24.24
C THR A 804 18.39 -0.75 25.52
N VAL A 805 18.58 0.45 26.07
CA VAL A 805 19.32 0.69 27.32
C VAL A 805 18.38 1.13 28.43
N GLU A 806 18.76 0.89 29.69
CA GLU A 806 18.11 1.48 30.85
C GLU A 806 19.14 2.20 31.73
N ILE A 807 18.71 3.31 32.35
CA ILE A 807 19.49 4.03 33.34
C ILE A 807 19.38 3.29 34.68
N THR A 808 20.53 2.82 35.20
CA THR A 808 20.63 2.03 36.43
C THR A 808 21.05 2.90 37.61
N ASN A 809 21.93 3.87 37.36
CA ASN A 809 22.39 4.87 38.30
C ASN A 809 22.54 6.22 37.60
N ARG A 810 22.76 7.30 38.35
CA ARG A 810 22.86 8.66 37.79
C ARG A 810 23.98 8.77 36.74
N GLY A 811 23.61 8.73 35.46
CA GLY A 811 24.53 8.75 34.33
C GLY A 811 25.10 7.38 33.93
N THR A 812 24.75 6.31 34.64
CA THR A 812 25.15 4.93 34.34
C THR A 812 24.04 4.22 33.60
N TYR A 813 24.37 3.64 32.45
CA TYR A 813 23.44 2.91 31.60
C TYR A 813 23.93 1.47 31.42
N GLY A 814 23.00 0.55 31.25
CA GLY A 814 23.28 -0.81 30.81
C GLY A 814 22.17 -1.31 29.89
N LEU A 815 22.31 -2.52 29.35
CA LEU A 815 21.31 -3.06 28.44
C LEU A 815 20.06 -3.48 29.20
N LYS A 816 18.89 -3.14 28.65
CA LYS A 816 17.58 -3.50 29.21
C LYS A 816 17.35 -5.02 29.25
N SER A 817 18.07 -5.77 28.40
CA SER A 817 18.14 -7.23 28.41
C SER A 817 18.83 -7.82 29.64
N TRP A 818 19.59 -7.03 30.42
CA TRP A 818 20.16 -7.44 31.70
C TRP A 818 19.16 -7.37 32.87
N GLY A 819 17.99 -6.74 32.67
CA GLY A 819 16.85 -6.79 33.61
C GLY A 819 17.15 -6.26 35.00
N MET A 820 17.87 -5.14 35.11
CA MET A 820 18.44 -4.66 36.38
C MET A 820 17.45 -3.85 37.22
N GLY A 821 16.36 -3.38 36.62
CA GLY A 821 15.34 -2.56 37.25
C GLY A 821 15.65 -1.07 37.10
N GLY A 822 14.67 -0.31 36.62
CA GLY A 822 14.84 1.11 36.31
C GLY A 822 15.13 1.97 37.55
N TYR A 823 16.04 2.93 37.40
CA TYR A 823 16.46 3.87 38.45
C TYR A 823 15.28 4.62 39.13
N ARG A 824 14.99 4.28 40.39
CA ARG A 824 14.05 5.01 41.26
C ARG A 824 14.65 6.37 41.65
N SER A 825 14.18 7.44 41.04
CA SER A 825 14.69 8.79 41.33
C SER A 825 14.21 9.31 42.69
N VAL A 826 14.98 10.20 43.32
CA VAL A 826 14.64 10.85 44.60
C VAL A 826 13.25 11.52 44.56
N SER A 827 12.90 12.14 43.43
CA SER A 827 11.58 12.74 43.27
C SER A 827 10.47 11.68 43.19
N THR A 828 10.70 10.56 42.52
CA THR A 828 9.74 9.45 42.45
C THR A 828 9.49 8.85 43.84
N ALA A 829 10.56 8.66 44.64
CA ALA A 829 10.44 8.15 46.01
C ALA A 829 9.67 9.08 46.95
N ILE A 830 9.85 10.40 46.81
CA ILE A 830 9.06 11.41 47.56
C ILE A 830 7.61 11.44 47.08
N GLU A 831 7.37 11.31 45.77
CA GLU A 831 6.01 11.21 45.21
C GLU A 831 5.28 9.99 45.76
N GLU A 832 5.85 8.79 45.64
CA GLU A 832 5.31 7.53 46.19
C GLU A 832 4.99 7.64 47.69
N LEU A 833 5.89 8.25 48.48
CA LEU A 833 5.70 8.44 49.92
C LEU A 833 4.57 9.44 50.26
N LEU A 834 4.43 10.53 49.48
CA LEU A 834 3.34 11.49 49.66
C LEU A 834 2.00 10.95 49.14
N ASP A 835 2.02 10.08 48.12
CA ASP A 835 0.84 9.44 47.56
C ASP A 835 0.32 8.32 48.47
N ALA A 836 1.20 7.60 49.16
CA ALA A 836 0.87 6.66 50.24
C ALA A 836 0.33 7.32 51.53
N SER A 837 0.36 8.66 51.65
CA SER A 837 -0.01 9.37 52.88
C SER A 837 -1.36 10.12 52.82
N ASP A 838 -2.23 9.82 53.79
CA ASP A 838 -3.52 10.52 53.97
C ASP A 838 -3.40 11.96 54.52
N ARG A 839 -2.17 12.41 54.82
CA ARG A 839 -1.84 13.80 55.19
C ARG A 839 -0.55 14.30 54.50
N PRO A 840 -0.39 15.62 54.29
CA PRO A 840 0.91 16.23 54.02
C PRO A 840 1.96 15.80 55.05
N LEU A 841 3.17 15.44 54.59
CA LEU A 841 4.25 15.00 55.47
C LEU A 841 5.24 16.12 55.74
N ARG A 842 5.80 16.15 56.94
CA ARG A 842 6.85 17.08 57.33
C ARG A 842 8.19 16.61 56.77
N ARG A 843 9.07 17.53 56.37
CA ARG A 843 10.43 17.21 55.85
C ARG A 843 11.24 16.29 56.77
N ALA A 844 11.03 16.34 58.09
CA ALA A 844 11.63 15.40 59.04
C ALA A 844 11.09 13.96 58.88
N GLU A 845 9.78 13.78 58.68
CA GLU A 845 9.16 12.46 58.43
C GLU A 845 9.61 11.91 57.06
N ILE A 846 9.78 12.78 56.05
CA ILE A 846 10.29 12.42 54.72
C ILE A 846 11.77 12.01 54.79
N ASN A 847 12.61 12.79 55.48
CA ASN A 847 14.03 12.45 55.70
C ASN A 847 14.18 11.16 56.53
N GLN A 848 13.31 10.92 57.51
CA GLN A 848 13.34 9.72 58.34
C GLN A 848 13.05 8.44 57.52
N GLN A 849 12.10 8.51 56.57
CA GLN A 849 11.71 7.35 55.77
C GLN A 849 12.62 7.12 54.55
N LEU A 850 13.10 8.19 53.89
CA LEU A 850 13.93 8.09 52.69
C LEU A 850 15.44 8.21 52.95
N GLY A 851 15.86 8.53 54.18
CA GLY A 851 17.26 8.80 54.54
C GLY A 851 18.21 7.59 54.46
N LEU A 852 17.66 6.37 54.32
CA LEU A 852 18.44 5.15 54.05
C LEU A 852 18.76 4.97 52.55
N GLU A 853 17.93 5.55 51.66
CA GLU A 853 18.11 5.46 50.20
C GLU A 853 18.80 6.71 49.64
N PHE A 854 18.49 7.90 50.19
CA PHE A 854 18.90 9.18 49.64
C PHE A 854 19.40 10.14 50.73
N SER A 855 20.46 10.89 50.43
CA SER A 855 20.98 11.91 51.36
C SER A 855 19.95 13.02 51.60
N GLU A 856 19.93 13.57 52.82
CA GLU A 856 19.04 14.69 53.18
C GLU A 856 19.20 15.88 52.21
N PHE A 857 20.41 16.12 51.70
CA PHE A 857 20.65 17.17 50.70
C PHE A 857 19.87 16.92 49.40
N ASN A 858 19.89 15.69 48.87
CA ASN A 858 19.17 15.33 47.64
C ASN A 858 17.65 15.37 47.83
N ILE A 859 17.15 14.91 48.98
CA ILE A 859 15.74 15.01 49.35
C ILE A 859 15.33 16.48 49.44
N SER A 860 16.13 17.31 50.11
CA SER A 860 15.86 18.73 50.31
C SER A 860 15.90 19.55 49.02
N ALA A 861 16.83 19.23 48.11
CA ALA A 861 16.88 19.82 46.77
C ALA A 861 15.64 19.43 45.94
N SER A 862 15.22 18.16 46.01
CA SER A 862 14.01 17.67 45.35
C SER A 862 12.76 18.40 45.86
N LEU A 863 12.58 18.51 47.18
CA LEU A 863 11.47 19.25 47.82
C LEU A 863 11.44 20.75 47.50
N GLY A 864 12.56 21.34 47.04
CA GLY A 864 12.60 22.71 46.51
C GLY A 864 11.94 22.87 45.12
N THR A 865 11.60 21.77 44.45
CA THR A 865 11.03 21.75 43.10
C THR A 865 9.53 22.04 43.14
N ALA A 866 9.17 23.32 43.19
CA ALA A 866 7.80 23.83 43.35
C ALA A 866 6.79 23.36 42.28
N THR A 867 7.25 22.79 41.16
CA THR A 867 6.39 22.18 40.14
C THR A 867 5.96 20.74 40.47
N ARG A 868 6.70 20.03 41.33
CA ARG A 868 6.38 18.63 41.73
C ARG A 868 5.84 18.55 43.17
N PHE A 869 6.28 19.44 44.05
CA PHE A 869 5.89 19.47 45.47
C PHE A 869 5.45 20.87 45.89
N VAL A 870 4.32 20.98 46.60
CA VAL A 870 3.89 22.24 47.24
C VAL A 870 4.31 22.22 48.70
N SER A 871 4.85 23.33 49.21
CA SER A 871 5.05 23.49 50.66
C SER A 871 3.80 24.11 51.26
N VAL A 872 3.13 23.33 52.11
CA VAL A 872 1.92 23.70 52.88
C VAL A 872 2.23 24.68 54.03
N GLY A 873 3.52 24.95 54.27
CA GLY A 873 4.02 25.78 55.36
C GLY A 873 4.67 24.96 56.47
N GLU A 874 5.56 25.60 57.23
CA GLU A 874 6.28 25.03 58.40
C GLU A 874 6.94 23.65 58.20
N GLY A 875 7.37 23.42 56.96
CA GLY A 875 8.08 22.21 56.56
C GLY A 875 7.17 21.04 56.19
N PHE A 876 5.85 21.23 56.09
CA PHE A 876 4.94 20.27 55.46
C PHE A 876 5.00 20.39 53.93
N TYR A 877 4.91 19.24 53.26
CA TYR A 877 4.92 19.10 51.80
C TYR A 877 3.84 18.12 51.36
N ASP A 878 3.31 18.33 50.15
CA ASP A 878 2.29 17.49 49.51
C ASP A 878 2.41 17.58 47.97
N ARG A 879 1.67 16.74 47.23
CA ARG A 879 1.50 16.92 45.78
C ARG A 879 0.65 18.17 45.51
N PRO A 880 1.01 19.05 44.54
CA PRO A 880 0.20 20.21 44.17
C PRO A 880 -1.24 19.89 43.72
N GLU A 881 -1.51 18.65 43.29
CA GLU A 881 -2.84 18.18 42.91
C GLU A 881 -3.60 17.63 44.12
N ARG A 882 -2.98 16.77 44.95
CA ARG A 882 -3.61 16.27 46.19
C ARG A 882 -3.93 17.42 47.16
N TRP A 883 -3.06 18.41 47.33
CA TRP A 883 -3.36 19.56 48.21
C TRP A 883 -4.58 20.39 47.78
N ARG A 884 -4.84 20.45 46.46
CA ARG A 884 -6.07 21.07 45.91
C ARG A 884 -7.31 20.19 46.11
N GLN A 885 -7.17 18.86 46.02
CA GLN A 885 -8.27 17.90 46.17
C GLN A 885 -8.65 17.59 47.63
N ARG A 886 -7.69 17.60 48.57
CA ARG A 886 -7.97 17.43 50.00
C ARG A 886 -8.94 18.53 50.46
N THR A 887 -9.87 18.19 51.35
CA THR A 887 -10.73 19.18 52.03
C THR A 887 -10.37 19.27 53.50
N TYR A 888 -10.59 20.43 54.13
CA TYR A 888 -10.47 20.53 55.59
C TYR A 888 -11.43 19.57 56.31
N GLN A 889 -12.58 19.26 55.73
CA GLN A 889 -13.58 18.36 56.32
C GLN A 889 -13.07 16.91 56.42
N SER A 890 -12.52 16.38 55.32
CA SER A 890 -11.90 15.04 55.29
C SER A 890 -10.68 14.90 56.21
N LEU A 891 -10.03 16.01 56.59
CA LEU A 891 -8.95 16.03 57.57
C LEU A 891 -9.49 16.11 59.01
N ILE A 892 -10.58 16.84 59.24
CA ILE A 892 -11.30 16.90 60.54
C ILE A 892 -11.84 15.52 60.94
N GLU A 893 -12.26 14.69 59.97
CA GLU A 893 -12.75 13.32 60.21
C GLU A 893 -11.67 12.37 60.74
N GLN A 894 -10.38 12.71 60.58
CA GLN A 894 -9.24 11.98 61.14
C GLN A 894 -8.94 12.37 62.61
N LEU A 895 -9.63 13.36 63.20
CA LEU A 895 -9.40 13.80 64.58
C LEU A 895 -10.29 13.04 65.60
N PRO A 896 -9.80 12.80 66.84
CA PRO A 896 -10.65 12.31 67.94
C PRO A 896 -11.84 13.24 68.20
N LYS A 897 -13.01 12.68 68.56
CA LYS A 897 -14.29 13.42 68.60
C LYS A 897 -14.25 14.81 69.27
N PRO A 898 -13.71 15.00 70.50
CA PRO A 898 -13.69 16.32 71.14
C PRO A 898 -12.87 17.35 70.34
N LEU A 899 -11.75 16.91 69.76
CA LEU A 899 -10.87 17.76 68.96
C LEU A 899 -11.42 18.00 67.55
N ALA A 900 -12.16 17.04 66.99
CA ALA A 900 -12.93 17.23 65.76
C ALA A 900 -14.06 18.26 65.95
N GLU A 901 -14.75 18.25 67.09
CA GLU A 901 -15.76 19.26 67.45
C GLU A 901 -15.15 20.66 67.64
N PHE A 902 -14.00 20.75 68.32
CA PHE A 902 -13.23 21.99 68.41
C PHE A 902 -12.77 22.50 67.03
N ALA A 903 -12.29 21.62 66.15
CA ALA A 903 -11.91 21.99 64.79
C ALA A 903 -13.12 22.48 63.97
N ARG A 904 -14.27 21.82 64.04
CA ARG A 904 -15.52 22.29 63.40
C ARG A 904 -15.97 23.65 63.93
N TYR A 905 -15.88 23.87 65.25
CA TYR A 905 -16.19 25.18 65.85
C TYR A 905 -15.32 26.31 65.28
N LEU A 906 -14.03 26.05 65.03
CA LEU A 906 -13.09 27.04 64.49
C LEU A 906 -13.25 27.28 62.97
N VAL A 907 -13.67 26.25 62.23
CA VAL A 907 -13.65 26.21 60.75
C VAL A 907 -15.02 26.47 60.11
N GLY A 908 -16.12 26.36 60.87
CA GLY A 908 -17.50 26.50 60.37
C GLY A 908 -17.89 27.87 59.82
N ASN A 909 -19.00 27.92 59.07
CA ASN A 909 -19.33 29.02 58.14
C ASN A 909 -19.57 30.41 58.77
N ASN A 910 -19.86 30.50 60.07
CA ASN A 910 -20.05 31.80 60.76
C ASN A 910 -18.72 32.40 61.26
N ASN A 911 -17.58 31.86 60.83
CA ASN A 911 -16.26 32.22 61.34
C ASN A 911 -15.40 32.92 60.28
N TYR A 912 -15.28 34.23 60.44
CA TYR A 912 -14.32 35.09 59.76
C TYR A 912 -12.87 34.62 59.88
N SER A 913 -12.02 35.12 58.99
CA SER A 913 -10.61 34.71 58.85
C SER A 913 -9.75 34.81 60.11
N TYR A 914 -10.13 35.66 61.06
CA TYR A 914 -9.40 35.81 62.30
C TYR A 914 -9.46 34.57 63.21
N LYS A 915 -10.51 33.73 63.18
CA LYS A 915 -10.65 32.64 64.17
C LYS A 915 -9.66 31.49 63.95
N PHE A 916 -9.53 30.99 62.72
CA PHE A 916 -8.56 29.93 62.43
C PHE A 916 -7.12 30.44 62.48
N VAL A 917 -6.87 31.73 62.22
CA VAL A 917 -5.56 32.37 62.47
C VAL A 917 -5.27 32.46 63.98
N LEU A 918 -6.22 32.90 64.80
CA LEU A 918 -6.06 32.93 66.27
C LEU A 918 -5.82 31.53 66.84
N ALA A 919 -6.57 30.51 66.39
CA ALA A 919 -6.34 29.12 66.77
C ALA A 919 -4.94 28.63 66.39
N LEU A 920 -4.49 28.92 65.17
CA LEU A 920 -3.17 28.51 64.69
C LEU A 920 -2.03 29.22 65.44
N VAL A 921 -2.21 30.49 65.83
CA VAL A 921 -1.25 31.21 66.68
C VAL A 921 -1.27 30.67 68.11
N PHE A 922 -2.44 30.37 68.66
CA PHE A 922 -2.63 29.81 70.00
C PHE A 922 -1.97 28.43 70.12
N VAL A 923 -2.37 27.46 69.29
CA VAL A 923 -1.86 26.07 69.33
C VAL A 923 -0.35 25.99 69.06
N ARG A 924 0.25 26.99 68.40
CA ARG A 924 1.71 27.12 68.19
C ARG A 924 2.50 27.68 69.37
N GLY A 925 1.86 28.34 70.32
CA GLY A 925 2.55 29.08 71.39
C GLY A 925 1.94 28.92 72.78
N MET A 926 0.95 28.03 72.93
CA MET A 926 0.47 27.59 74.22
C MET A 926 1.56 26.75 74.91
N ASP A 927 1.60 26.80 76.24
CA ASP A 927 2.48 25.96 77.05
C ASP A 927 1.96 24.52 77.18
N GLU A 928 2.69 23.70 77.94
CA GLU A 928 2.36 22.28 78.20
C GLU A 928 1.03 22.09 78.97
N ASN A 929 0.52 23.15 79.63
CA ASN A 929 -0.78 23.16 80.30
C ASN A 929 -1.91 23.70 79.39
N GLY A 930 -1.61 24.00 78.12
CA GLY A 930 -2.55 24.63 77.19
C GLY A 930 -2.86 26.09 77.52
N SER A 931 -1.95 26.79 78.22
CA SER A 931 -2.10 28.21 78.58
C SER A 931 -1.39 29.14 77.59
N PHE A 932 -1.96 30.32 77.33
CA PHE A 932 -1.39 31.35 76.46
C PHE A 932 -1.60 32.76 77.05
N TYR A 933 -0.54 33.57 77.09
CA TYR A 933 -0.61 34.97 77.54
C TYR A 933 -1.32 35.88 76.52
N LEU A 934 -2.52 36.36 76.87
CA LEU A 934 -3.44 37.11 76.00
C LEU A 934 -2.80 38.32 75.29
N PRO A 935 -1.97 39.17 75.94
CA PRO A 935 -1.29 40.28 75.24
C PRO A 935 -0.38 39.80 74.10
N THR A 936 0.37 38.71 74.28
CA THR A 936 1.20 38.12 73.23
C THR A 936 0.36 37.47 72.13
N LEU A 937 -0.85 36.96 72.44
CA LEU A 937 -1.77 36.47 71.43
C LEU A 937 -2.29 37.62 70.55
N LYS A 938 -2.71 38.74 71.17
CA LYS A 938 -3.09 39.99 70.45
C LYS A 938 -1.94 40.50 69.57
N GLU A 939 -0.71 40.54 70.09
CA GLU A 939 0.48 41.00 69.36
C GLU A 939 0.82 40.11 68.15
N ARG A 940 0.87 38.78 68.33
CA ARG A 940 1.17 37.83 67.24
C ARG A 940 0.08 37.83 66.17
N PHE A 941 -1.19 37.93 66.57
CA PHE A 941 -2.32 38.09 65.66
C PHE A 941 -2.21 39.38 64.83
N PHE A 942 -1.97 40.52 65.48
CA PHE A 942 -1.77 41.81 64.79
C PHE A 942 -0.56 41.80 63.85
N SER A 943 0.51 41.11 64.24
CA SER A 943 1.72 40.92 63.40
C SER A 943 1.43 40.10 62.14
N PHE A 944 0.62 39.03 62.25
CA PHE A 944 0.14 38.28 61.09
C PHE A 944 -0.75 39.15 60.18
N TYR A 945 -1.69 39.90 60.77
CA TYR A 945 -2.57 40.83 60.05
C TYR A 945 -1.76 41.86 59.23
N LEU A 946 -0.79 42.55 59.85
CA LEU A 946 0.08 43.50 59.17
C LEU A 946 0.91 42.84 58.06
N SER A 947 1.37 41.60 58.26
CA SER A 947 2.11 40.85 57.24
C SER A 947 1.25 40.54 56.00
N ARG A 948 -0.04 40.22 56.20
CA ARG A 948 -1.01 39.99 55.11
C ARG A 948 -1.41 41.30 54.42
N LYS A 949 -1.70 42.39 55.17
CA LYS A 949 -1.95 43.74 54.59
C LYS A 949 -0.79 44.22 53.71
N LYS A 950 0.47 44.00 54.14
CA LYS A 950 1.68 44.33 53.36
C LYS A 950 1.81 43.55 52.04
N ARG A 951 1.02 42.48 51.83
CA ARG A 951 0.95 41.69 50.58
C ARG A 951 -0.27 42.05 49.72
N GLY A 952 -1.04 43.07 50.08
CA GLY A 952 -2.25 43.49 49.35
C GLY A 952 -3.48 42.62 49.59
N LEU A 953 -3.41 41.66 50.51
CA LEU A 953 -4.55 40.81 50.86
C LEU A 953 -5.54 41.56 51.76
N ILE A 954 -6.83 41.49 51.42
CA ILE A 954 -7.91 42.00 52.27
C ILE A 954 -8.02 41.10 53.51
N VAL A 955 -8.14 41.72 54.68
CA VAL A 955 -8.41 41.04 55.95
C VAL A 955 -9.44 41.88 56.72
N GLU A 956 -10.40 41.22 57.34
CA GLU A 956 -11.67 41.81 57.75
C GLU A 956 -11.54 42.62 59.06
N ILE A 957 -11.47 43.94 58.93
CA ILE A 957 -11.59 44.90 60.03
C ILE A 957 -12.61 45.97 59.66
N ASP A 958 -13.24 46.55 60.69
CA ASP A 958 -14.09 47.74 60.63
C ASP A 958 -13.48 48.82 59.71
N SER A 959 -14.18 49.20 58.64
CA SER A 959 -13.64 50.08 57.59
C SER A 959 -13.25 51.47 58.13
N SER A 960 -13.90 51.91 59.21
CA SER A 960 -13.60 53.12 59.97
C SER A 960 -12.20 53.13 60.61
N ILE A 961 -11.65 51.94 60.94
CA ILE A 961 -10.30 51.77 61.49
C ILE A 961 -9.31 51.68 60.34
N ILE A 962 -9.64 50.94 59.27
CA ILE A 962 -8.73 50.67 58.14
C ILE A 962 -8.25 51.96 57.47
N SER A 963 -9.12 52.95 57.30
CA SER A 963 -8.81 54.24 56.68
C SER A 963 -7.86 55.13 57.49
N ARG A 964 -7.75 54.90 58.81
CA ARG A 964 -7.00 55.75 59.75
C ARG A 964 -5.69 55.11 60.26
N ILE A 965 -5.25 54.01 59.64
CA ILE A 965 -3.99 53.32 59.98
C ILE A 965 -2.80 54.22 59.58
N GLY A 966 -2.28 54.94 60.57
CA GLY A 966 -1.25 55.97 60.43
C GLY A 966 -1.52 57.22 61.28
N GLU A 967 -2.78 57.48 61.64
CA GLU A 967 -3.20 58.60 62.50
C GLU A 967 -3.39 58.22 63.97
N ILE A 968 -3.63 56.94 64.22
CA ILE A 968 -3.98 56.39 65.54
C ILE A 968 -2.76 55.70 66.12
N GLU A 969 -2.54 55.83 67.44
CA GLU A 969 -1.42 55.19 68.13
C GLU A 969 -1.47 53.66 67.97
N ASP A 970 -0.31 53.06 67.72
CA ASP A 970 -0.16 51.65 67.37
C ASP A 970 -0.72 50.71 68.46
N SER A 971 -0.68 51.13 69.74
CA SER A 971 -1.30 50.50 70.90
C SER A 971 -2.85 50.46 70.83
N VAL A 972 -3.46 51.57 70.44
CA VAL A 972 -4.92 51.72 70.29
C VAL A 972 -5.41 50.95 69.06
N ILE A 973 -4.66 50.96 67.95
CA ILE A 973 -4.97 50.11 66.79
C ILE A 973 -4.90 48.64 67.20
N LYS A 974 -3.82 48.19 67.85
CA LYS A 974 -3.65 46.79 68.32
C LYS A 974 -4.82 46.32 69.17
N ASN A 975 -5.24 47.11 70.16
CA ASN A 975 -6.36 46.75 71.03
C ASN A 975 -7.69 46.69 70.27
N THR A 976 -8.04 47.75 69.52
CA THR A 976 -9.33 47.84 68.82
C THR A 976 -9.45 46.82 67.68
N ALA A 977 -8.36 46.56 66.95
CA ALA A 977 -8.29 45.55 65.90
C ALA A 977 -8.40 44.12 66.43
N ALA A 978 -7.90 43.85 67.64
CA ALA A 978 -7.95 42.53 68.24
C ALA A 978 -9.23 42.27 69.05
N ASP A 979 -9.91 43.29 69.58
CA ASP A 979 -11.02 43.09 70.53
C ASP A 979 -12.22 42.34 69.95
N LYS A 980 -12.82 42.82 68.85
CA LYS A 980 -13.96 42.12 68.20
C LYS A 980 -13.58 40.66 67.82
N PRO A 981 -12.41 40.40 67.18
CA PRO A 981 -11.91 39.04 66.98
C PRO A 981 -11.73 38.20 68.25
N MET A 982 -11.13 38.76 69.30
CA MET A 982 -10.79 38.04 70.52
C MET A 982 -12.03 37.69 71.33
N THR A 983 -12.98 38.61 71.48
CA THR A 983 -14.27 38.33 72.12
C THR A 983 -15.01 37.20 71.38
N SER A 984 -15.04 37.26 70.05
CA SER A 984 -15.63 36.22 69.19
C SER A 984 -14.91 34.86 69.30
N PHE A 985 -13.58 34.86 69.45
CA PHE A 985 -12.77 33.66 69.64
C PHE A 985 -12.98 33.02 71.03
N LEU A 986 -12.94 33.82 72.09
CA LEU A 986 -13.07 33.39 73.49
C LEU A 986 -14.51 33.10 73.93
N SER A 987 -15.54 33.52 73.18
CA SER A 987 -16.96 33.24 73.45
C SER A 987 -17.38 31.76 73.37
N SER A 988 -16.44 30.83 73.20
CA SER A 988 -16.68 29.39 73.06
C SER A 988 -16.49 28.63 74.37
N PRO A 989 -17.15 27.48 74.57
CA PRO A 989 -16.94 26.66 75.78
C PRO A 989 -15.51 26.10 75.89
N PHE A 990 -14.74 26.05 74.81
CA PHE A 990 -13.43 25.41 74.76
C PHE A 990 -12.30 26.22 75.45
N PHE A 991 -12.54 27.49 75.77
CA PHE A 991 -11.57 28.40 76.38
C PHE A 991 -12.04 28.91 77.74
N VAL A 992 -11.10 29.07 78.68
CA VAL A 992 -11.31 29.73 79.98
C VAL A 992 -10.27 30.84 80.13
N GLN A 993 -10.70 32.08 80.34
CA GLN A 993 -9.80 33.19 80.62
C GLN A 993 -9.67 33.41 82.14
N ASN A 994 -8.44 33.48 82.64
CA ASN A 994 -8.14 33.89 84.01
C ASN A 994 -7.12 35.03 83.98
N GLY A 995 -7.57 36.25 84.29
CA GLY A 995 -6.76 37.46 84.15
C GLY A 995 -6.23 37.64 82.73
N SER A 996 -4.90 37.69 82.60
CA SER A 996 -4.18 37.84 81.32
C SER A 996 -3.81 36.51 80.65
N ALA A 997 -4.24 35.36 81.16
CA ALA A 997 -4.00 34.04 80.58
C ALA A 997 -5.30 33.42 80.03
N ILE A 998 -5.19 32.78 78.86
CA ILE A 998 -6.24 31.96 78.25
C ILE A 998 -5.82 30.50 78.39
N PHE A 999 -6.70 29.65 78.88
CA PHE A 999 -6.51 28.20 79.00
C PHE A 999 -7.46 27.48 78.04
N LEU A 1000 -6.97 26.42 77.40
CA LEU A 1000 -7.81 25.45 76.69
C LEU A 1000 -8.37 24.42 77.71
N GLN A 1001 -9.56 23.88 77.49
CA GLN A 1001 -10.10 22.82 78.37
C GLN A 1001 -9.22 21.55 78.36
N GLY A 1002 -9.04 20.93 79.54
CA GLY A 1002 -8.02 19.90 79.79
C GLY A 1002 -8.06 18.69 78.84
N ASP A 1003 -9.26 18.21 78.49
CA ASP A 1003 -9.41 17.09 77.55
C ASP A 1003 -8.74 17.38 76.20
N LEU A 1004 -8.89 18.61 75.68
CA LEU A 1004 -8.27 19.03 74.43
C LEU A 1004 -6.75 19.24 74.56
N VAL A 1005 -6.26 19.67 75.73
CA VAL A 1005 -4.81 19.79 76.00
C VAL A 1005 -4.17 18.42 75.90
N SER A 1006 -4.76 17.40 76.54
CA SER A 1006 -4.24 16.03 76.52
C SER A 1006 -4.16 15.45 75.10
N LEU A 1007 -5.18 15.70 74.26
CA LEU A 1007 -5.22 15.28 72.86
C LEU A 1007 -4.22 16.05 71.97
N LEU A 1008 -3.90 17.30 72.30
CA LEU A 1008 -2.92 18.12 71.57
C LEU A 1008 -1.48 17.95 72.07
N SER A 1009 -1.25 17.17 73.13
CA SER A 1009 0.10 16.73 73.54
C SER A 1009 0.69 15.71 72.56
N ASP A 1010 -0.15 14.93 71.87
CA ASP A 1010 0.30 14.04 70.79
C ASP A 1010 0.76 14.87 69.58
N LEU A 1011 2.03 14.69 69.19
CA LEU A 1011 2.64 15.45 68.10
C LEU A 1011 1.99 15.19 66.74
N SER A 1012 1.51 13.98 66.48
CA SER A 1012 0.84 13.61 65.22
C SER A 1012 -0.56 14.21 65.14
N ILE A 1013 -1.32 14.20 66.23
CA ILE A 1013 -2.65 14.83 66.32
C ILE A 1013 -2.51 16.35 66.23
N ARG A 1014 -1.53 16.96 66.94
CA ARG A 1014 -1.25 18.40 66.87
C ARG A 1014 -0.79 18.82 65.47
N ASN A 1015 0.04 18.03 64.79
CA ASN A 1015 0.46 18.28 63.41
C ASN A 1015 -0.73 18.25 62.44
N LEU A 1016 -1.60 17.25 62.55
CA LEU A 1016 -2.83 17.15 61.75
C LEU A 1016 -3.77 18.35 62.01
N PHE A 1017 -3.95 18.76 63.27
CA PHE A 1017 -4.72 19.95 63.62
C PHE A 1017 -4.14 21.24 63.00
N ILE A 1018 -2.81 21.39 63.02
CA ILE A 1018 -2.11 22.50 62.34
C ILE A 1018 -2.34 22.46 60.83
N VAL A 1019 -2.29 21.28 60.20
CA VAL A 1019 -2.58 21.12 58.76
C VAL A 1019 -4.03 21.48 58.42
N ILE A 1020 -5.01 21.15 59.26
CA ILE A 1020 -6.43 21.56 59.08
C ILE A 1020 -6.56 23.08 59.09
N MET A 1021 -5.92 23.75 60.05
CA MET A 1021 -5.93 25.22 60.13
C MET A 1021 -5.22 25.86 58.93
N LEU A 1022 -4.08 25.30 58.49
CA LEU A 1022 -3.37 25.75 57.29
C LEU A 1022 -4.23 25.56 56.02
N LYS A 1023 -4.93 24.42 55.89
CA LYS A 1023 -5.84 24.15 54.78
C LYS A 1023 -6.98 25.16 54.72
N LYS A 1024 -7.67 25.43 55.84
CA LYS A 1024 -8.75 26.43 55.84
C LYS A 1024 -8.24 27.86 55.59
N ILE A 1025 -7.02 28.18 56.01
CA ILE A 1025 -6.35 29.45 55.65
C ILE A 1025 -6.13 29.55 54.14
N ASP A 1026 -5.56 28.51 53.52
CA ASP A 1026 -5.30 28.49 52.07
C ASP A 1026 -6.61 28.56 51.28
N ASP A 1027 -7.61 27.74 51.64
CA ASP A 1027 -8.92 27.70 50.98
C ASP A 1027 -9.64 29.06 51.06
N TYR A 1028 -9.67 29.70 52.24
CA TYR A 1028 -10.27 31.03 52.41
C TYR A 1028 -9.55 32.11 51.59
N PHE A 1029 -8.21 32.09 51.51
CA PHE A 1029 -7.49 33.06 50.68
C PHE A 1029 -7.59 32.76 49.18
N ALA A 1030 -7.84 31.52 48.78
CA ALA A 1030 -8.22 31.16 47.41
C ALA A 1030 -9.61 31.72 47.06
N GLU A 1031 -10.61 31.56 47.94
CA GLU A 1031 -11.95 32.15 47.81
C GLU A 1031 -11.93 33.68 47.65
N LEU A 1032 -11.01 34.37 48.34
CA LEU A 1032 -10.83 35.84 48.23
C LEU A 1032 -10.06 36.31 46.98
N THR A 1033 -9.45 35.41 46.21
CA THR A 1033 -8.60 35.80 45.07
C THR A 1033 -9.44 35.88 43.79
N PRO A 1034 -9.56 37.05 43.11
CA PRO A 1034 -10.27 37.15 41.84
C PRO A 1034 -9.68 36.19 40.80
N ALA A 1035 -10.52 35.65 39.91
CA ALA A 1035 -10.18 34.57 38.97
C ALA A 1035 -9.26 35.00 37.79
N VAL A 1036 -8.12 35.62 38.10
CA VAL A 1036 -7.08 36.06 37.17
C VAL A 1036 -5.73 35.56 37.69
N PHE A 1037 -4.88 35.01 36.81
CA PHE A 1037 -3.61 34.34 37.13
C PHE A 1037 -3.70 32.95 37.81
N HIS A 1038 -4.51 32.05 37.24
CA HIS A 1038 -4.21 30.61 37.22
C HIS A 1038 -3.91 30.09 35.80
N GLY A 1039 -3.33 30.94 34.96
CA GLY A 1039 -2.68 30.54 33.71
C GLY A 1039 -1.28 29.98 34.00
N VAL A 1040 -1.16 28.66 34.18
CA VAL A 1040 0.15 27.98 34.11
C VAL A 1040 0.63 28.01 32.67
N ILE A 1041 1.90 28.33 32.45
CA ILE A 1041 2.50 28.48 31.13
C ILE A 1041 2.52 27.14 30.40
N THR A 1042 1.56 26.95 29.50
CA THR A 1042 1.59 25.95 28.41
C THR A 1042 1.21 26.66 27.10
N GLY A 1043 1.66 26.12 25.98
CA GLY A 1043 1.91 26.92 24.77
C GLY A 1043 0.68 27.45 24.02
N LYS A 1044 0.83 28.67 23.49
CA LYS A 1044 0.12 29.25 22.33
C LYS A 1044 -1.41 29.12 22.28
N THR A 1045 -2.09 30.16 22.76
CA THR A 1045 -3.23 30.75 22.06
C THR A 1045 -2.97 32.24 21.88
N GLU A 1046 -3.08 32.74 20.66
CA GLU A 1046 -3.00 34.17 20.35
C GLU A 1046 -4.34 34.84 20.67
N PRO A 1047 -4.36 36.11 21.15
CA PRO A 1047 -5.60 36.79 21.45
C PRO A 1047 -6.35 37.12 20.16
N VAL A 1048 -7.56 36.57 20.01
CA VAL A 1048 -8.46 36.93 18.90
C VAL A 1048 -8.93 38.37 19.10
N PHE A 1049 -8.37 39.30 18.33
CA PHE A 1049 -8.90 40.66 18.20
C PHE A 1049 -10.22 40.59 17.43
N VAL A 1050 -11.33 40.87 18.12
CA VAL A 1050 -12.60 41.20 17.48
C VAL A 1050 -12.54 42.66 17.08
N SER A 1051 -12.54 42.94 15.78
CA SER A 1051 -12.62 44.30 15.23
C SER A 1051 -13.99 44.89 15.52
N GLY A 1052 -14.03 45.93 16.36
CA GLY A 1052 -15.18 46.79 16.57
C GLY A 1052 -14.76 48.23 16.36
N ASP A 1053 -14.84 48.70 15.13
CA ASP A 1053 -14.58 50.10 14.77
C ASP A 1053 -15.75 50.98 15.26
N ASP A 1054 -15.48 51.92 16.17
CA ASP A 1054 -15.64 53.36 15.91
C ASP A 1054 -15.34 54.22 17.16
N ASP A 1055 -14.08 54.63 17.23
CA ASP A 1055 -13.60 56.01 17.39
C ASP A 1055 -13.84 56.89 18.66
N ASN A 1056 -12.77 57.62 19.03
CA ASN A 1056 -12.69 58.84 19.84
C ASN A 1056 -13.22 58.85 21.30
N THR A 1057 -12.36 58.91 22.32
CA THR A 1057 -11.55 60.12 22.59
C THR A 1057 -10.43 59.93 23.64
N ALA A 1058 -9.46 60.84 23.61
CA ALA A 1058 -8.51 61.20 24.69
C ALA A 1058 -7.52 60.13 25.21
N SER A 1059 -6.24 60.26 24.84
CA SER A 1059 -5.14 59.40 25.31
C SER A 1059 -4.50 59.87 26.62
N SER A 1060 -4.14 58.93 27.49
CA SER A 1060 -3.17 59.15 28.59
C SER A 1060 -2.21 57.95 28.73
N SER A 1061 -1.06 58.01 28.05
CA SER A 1061 -0.10 56.91 27.94
C SER A 1061 0.79 56.74 29.18
N ILE A 1062 0.43 55.83 30.09
CA ILE A 1062 1.25 55.48 31.26
C ILE A 1062 2.46 54.64 30.82
N THR A 1063 3.68 55.18 30.99
CA THR A 1063 4.91 54.55 30.48
C THR A 1063 5.58 53.68 31.53
N ILE A 1064 5.21 52.40 31.57
CA ILE A 1064 5.75 51.43 32.52
C ILE A 1064 7.26 51.21 32.27
N LYS A 1065 8.10 51.48 33.27
CA LYS A 1065 9.53 51.09 33.28
C LYS A 1065 9.86 50.23 34.48
N LYS A 1066 10.42 49.04 34.21
CA LYS A 1066 10.92 48.09 35.21
C LYS A 1066 12.26 48.59 35.78
N LYS A 1067 12.43 48.55 37.10
CA LYS A 1067 13.73 48.67 37.77
C LYS A 1067 14.10 47.35 38.46
N ASP A 1068 15.40 47.16 38.67
CA ASP A 1068 15.91 46.03 39.43
C ASP A 1068 15.35 46.00 40.86
N ARG A 1069 15.26 44.77 41.41
CA ARG A 1069 14.55 44.47 42.67
C ARG A 1069 13.04 44.71 42.63
N GLY A 1070 12.44 44.76 41.44
CA GLY A 1070 11.08 44.26 41.21
C GLY A 1070 9.92 45.15 41.68
N LYS A 1071 10.14 46.45 41.88
CA LYS A 1071 9.03 47.42 42.04
C LYS A 1071 8.75 48.14 40.71
N ILE A 1072 7.50 48.09 40.29
CA ILE A 1072 6.97 48.91 39.19
C ILE A 1072 6.49 50.25 39.77
N ARG A 1073 6.65 51.32 39.00
CA ARG A 1073 5.94 52.58 39.20
C ARG A 1073 5.11 52.84 37.93
N LEU A 1074 3.86 53.26 38.12
CA LEU A 1074 3.02 53.86 37.10
C LEU A 1074 3.30 55.37 37.07
#